data_AF-A0A150TR23-F1
#
_entry.id   AF-A0A150TR23-F1
#
_cell.length_a   1.000
_cell.length_b   1.000
_cell.length_c   1.000
_cell.angle_alpha   90.00
_cell.angle_beta   90.00
_cell.angle_gamma   90.00
#
_symmetry.space_group_name_H-M   'P 1'
#
loop_
_entity.id
_entity.type
_entity.pdbx_description
1 polymer ?
#
loop_
_entity_poly.entity_id
_entity_poly.type
_entity_poly.pdbx_seq_one_letter_code
_entity_poly.pdbx_strand_id
1 'polypeptide(L)'
;MGSDGYYHPSTEAELAALVKWAHDTNRQVRVRGSTHTFPHRAIFTDRDPGKVRLEINVMLDRYRAVRWVDEVQGIVEVEAGCNLSINPYDPTGTSTVQNGLLYQLQQKGWALSDLGGISHQTVSGFLATGSSGGSLKFGIDENILKLRLIDGTGRIHEVSRDQDPDLFHAAGVSMGLLGVVSSFTFQCVPTYNIQGSESTTTAHDCEIDLFGPGTDDKPSFEQFLRETDYSRLMWWPQRGLDRMVVWKAHRIPASPGFVPKPYEEMGRYPEGSEVLAGLLLSILGNLDDLRLLPQKIEPIFSQLDATLLEDIQNMGFDPRVADALSTVVAALLEAGVDGLLEFPGIELAGRLLKEALPSIVPVIYKEFVPLDGEKQPPGPQEFCDYWWTGLPMDNGMDDILMPTWFTEIWIPVSKTQAVMTTLRDFFAAGGLKATGTFSFELYGTKASPFWMSASSDGEPVVRVDVFWFGYNAGDPAIDFYPQFWELLKPFGFKLHWGKFLPNDPPPAKVWAKYLAKQFKHWNAFMALRARLDPRNIFLTAYWREHLGLEDAMPKRPIPAPLPKPDPFATEAWASAERAVTLYSWLILVAVVYGLLAAHLPFLIGHPWTTCKPYADPLGCVITFHFWEVPIVLCQIAFAVYGLRGLRAHAARYASLVAFTAALLAIFALFEVLLILDSFQRGAPAWEIAALFSVATMLMAGVALGLYTRLKLASALSPKR
;
A
#
# COMPACT_ATOMS: atom_id res chain seq x y z
N MET A 1 13.26 25.69 -12.63
CA MET A 1 13.30 24.46 -11.80
C MET A 1 13.18 24.88 -10.36
N GLY A 2 12.29 24.26 -9.60
CA GLY A 2 12.17 24.42 -8.15
C GLY A 2 13.33 23.77 -7.41
N SER A 3 13.39 23.99 -6.10
CA SER A 3 14.38 23.37 -5.20
C SER A 3 14.18 21.86 -5.02
N ASP A 4 13.01 21.36 -5.38
CA ASP A 4 12.60 19.95 -5.36
C ASP A 4 13.01 19.17 -6.63
N GLY A 5 13.61 19.86 -7.61
CA GLY A 5 14.07 19.27 -8.87
C GLY A 5 13.00 19.20 -9.97
N TYR A 6 11.81 19.75 -9.76
CA TYR A 6 10.75 19.78 -10.77
C TYR A 6 10.60 21.15 -11.44
N TYR A 7 9.92 21.19 -12.58
CA TYR A 7 9.47 22.44 -13.20
C TYR A 7 7.98 22.64 -12.90
N HIS A 8 7.60 23.84 -12.46
CA HIS A 8 6.25 24.18 -11.99
C HIS A 8 5.63 25.30 -12.84
N PRO A 9 5.30 25.03 -14.12
CA PRO A 9 4.63 26.02 -14.94
C PRO A 9 3.26 26.35 -14.35
N SER A 10 2.91 27.63 -14.41
CA SER A 10 1.65 28.19 -13.91
C SER A 10 0.68 28.56 -15.04
N THR A 11 1.12 28.47 -16.29
CA THR A 11 0.32 28.77 -17.47
C THR A 11 0.61 27.79 -18.60
N GLU A 12 -0.33 27.65 -19.54
CA GLU A 12 -0.12 26.87 -20.76
C GLU A 12 1.07 27.35 -21.59
N ALA A 13 1.28 28.68 -21.65
CA ALA A 13 2.38 29.28 -22.40
C ALA A 13 3.75 28.91 -21.79
N GLU A 14 3.87 28.90 -20.46
CA GLU A 14 5.09 28.46 -19.78
C GLU A 14 5.36 26.96 -20.03
N LEU A 15 4.31 26.13 -19.99
CA LEU A 15 4.41 24.71 -20.27
C LEU A 15 4.83 24.45 -21.73
N ALA A 16 4.21 25.14 -22.69
CA ALA A 16 4.55 25.05 -24.10
C ALA A 16 5.98 25.54 -24.40
N ALA A 17 6.41 26.63 -23.77
CA ALA A 17 7.78 27.13 -23.86
C ALA A 17 8.79 26.13 -23.29
N LEU A 18 8.45 25.44 -22.18
CA LEU A 18 9.29 24.41 -21.59
C LEU A 18 9.44 23.20 -22.51
N VAL A 19 8.35 22.74 -23.13
CA VAL A 19 8.38 21.65 -24.12
C VAL A 19 9.19 22.06 -25.35
N LYS A 20 9.00 23.28 -25.86
CA LYS A 20 9.81 23.82 -26.96
C LYS A 20 11.29 23.88 -26.61
N TRP A 21 11.63 24.32 -25.40
CA TRP A 21 13.02 24.33 -24.93
C TRP A 21 13.61 22.91 -24.88
N ALA A 22 12.84 21.95 -24.39
CA ALA A 22 13.25 20.54 -24.39
C ALA A 22 13.48 20.00 -25.80
N HIS A 23 12.57 20.31 -26.73
CA HIS A 23 12.71 19.99 -28.14
C HIS A 23 14.02 20.55 -28.70
N ASP A 24 14.22 21.86 -28.59
CA ASP A 24 15.36 22.57 -29.18
C ASP A 24 16.70 22.11 -28.58
N THR A 25 16.70 21.68 -27.32
CA THR A 25 17.87 21.17 -26.60
C THR A 25 18.00 19.64 -26.56
N ASN A 26 17.06 18.93 -27.19
CA ASN A 26 16.98 17.46 -27.24
C ASN A 26 17.03 16.80 -25.85
N ARG A 27 16.14 17.24 -24.95
CA ARG A 27 15.97 16.71 -23.59
C ARG A 27 14.66 15.96 -23.45
N GLN A 28 14.65 14.93 -22.61
CA GLN A 28 13.42 14.26 -22.27
C GLN A 28 12.53 15.15 -21.39
N VAL A 29 11.23 15.03 -21.60
CA VAL A 29 10.18 15.66 -20.80
C VAL A 29 9.21 14.61 -20.33
N ARG A 30 8.87 14.62 -19.05
CA ARG A 30 7.71 13.91 -18.53
C ARG A 30 6.95 14.79 -17.54
N VAL A 31 5.64 14.56 -17.46
CA VAL A 31 4.77 15.22 -16.49
C VAL A 31 4.43 14.23 -15.40
N ARG A 32 4.74 14.60 -14.15
CA ARG A 32 4.38 13.81 -12.98
C ARG A 32 3.05 14.29 -12.40
N GLY A 33 2.04 13.43 -12.46
CA GLY A 33 0.79 13.58 -11.71
C GLY A 33 0.99 13.20 -10.24
N SER A 34 0.05 12.42 -9.68
CA SER A 34 0.10 11.94 -8.28
C SER A 34 0.99 10.71 -8.05
N THR A 35 1.80 10.33 -9.04
CA THR A 35 2.73 9.19 -8.96
C THR A 35 2.10 7.81 -8.65
N HIS A 36 0.80 7.65 -8.91
CA HIS A 36 0.03 6.43 -8.64
C HIS A 36 0.19 5.31 -9.70
N THR A 37 0.99 5.54 -10.75
CA THR A 37 1.27 4.55 -11.80
C THR A 37 2.47 3.69 -11.42
N PHE A 38 2.36 2.37 -11.58
CA PHE A 38 3.47 1.44 -11.39
C PHE A 38 3.84 0.74 -12.69
N PRO A 39 5.15 0.60 -13.00
CA PRO A 39 6.30 1.06 -12.23
C PRO A 39 6.59 2.56 -12.44
N HIS A 40 7.22 3.22 -11.46
CA HIS A 40 7.59 4.65 -11.53
C HIS A 40 8.43 5.03 -12.77
N ARG A 41 9.11 4.05 -13.40
CA ARG A 41 9.85 4.23 -14.66
C ARG A 41 8.96 4.69 -15.83
N ALA A 42 7.64 4.47 -15.76
CA ALA A 42 6.67 4.97 -16.74
C ALA A 42 6.40 6.48 -16.63
N ILE A 43 6.65 7.04 -15.45
CA ILE A 43 6.29 8.41 -15.09
C ILE A 43 7.45 9.36 -15.35
N PHE A 44 8.64 9.02 -14.91
CA PHE A 44 9.78 9.92 -14.91
C PHE A 44 10.67 9.77 -16.15
N THR A 45 11.39 10.82 -16.50
CA THR A 45 12.48 10.75 -17.48
C THR A 45 13.57 9.77 -17.05
N ASP A 46 14.34 9.25 -18.00
CA ASP A 46 15.43 8.33 -17.71
C ASP A 46 16.50 8.99 -16.83
N ARG A 47 17.03 8.26 -15.83
CA ARG A 47 18.19 8.70 -15.04
C ARG A 47 19.47 8.23 -15.76
N ASP A 48 20.39 9.14 -16.06
CA ASP A 48 21.72 8.81 -16.63
C ASP A 48 22.81 9.04 -15.56
N PRO A 49 23.28 7.97 -14.89
CA PRO A 49 24.35 8.08 -13.92
C PRO A 49 25.65 8.54 -14.61
N GLY A 50 26.03 9.80 -14.37
CA GLY A 50 27.25 10.40 -14.93
C GLY A 50 27.01 11.55 -15.91
N LYS A 51 25.75 11.86 -16.26
CA LYS A 51 25.43 13.15 -16.89
C LYS A 51 25.11 14.20 -15.83
N VAL A 52 25.76 15.36 -15.93
CA VAL A 52 25.39 16.60 -15.20
C VAL A 52 24.14 17.26 -15.83
N ARG A 53 23.56 16.66 -16.89
CA ARG A 53 22.43 17.24 -17.62
C ARG A 53 21.11 16.82 -16.96
N LEU A 54 20.38 17.82 -16.46
CA LEU A 54 19.05 17.65 -15.85
C LEU A 54 18.00 17.42 -16.93
N GLU A 55 17.43 16.21 -16.99
CA GLU A 55 16.19 15.94 -17.74
C GLU A 55 15.00 16.67 -17.10
N ILE A 56 13.89 16.82 -17.83
CA ILE A 56 12.80 17.72 -17.42
C ILE A 56 11.63 16.89 -16.88
N ASN A 57 11.44 16.93 -15.56
CA ASN A 57 10.22 16.42 -14.93
C ASN A 57 9.36 17.62 -14.49
N VAL A 58 8.12 17.65 -14.98
CA VAL A 58 7.17 18.75 -14.77
C VAL A 58 6.15 18.34 -13.72
N MET A 59 5.85 19.24 -12.78
CA MET A 59 4.74 19.14 -11.86
C MET A 59 3.74 20.26 -12.18
N LEU A 60 2.46 19.94 -12.30
CA LEU A 60 1.40 20.88 -12.64
C LEU A 60 0.64 21.38 -11.40
N ASP A 61 1.32 21.45 -10.26
CA ASP A 61 0.77 21.88 -8.98
C ASP A 61 0.26 23.33 -8.98
N ARG A 62 0.71 24.16 -9.94
CA ARG A 62 0.28 25.56 -10.14
C ARG A 62 -0.69 25.76 -11.29
N TYR A 63 -1.14 24.67 -11.92
CA TYR A 63 -2.01 24.68 -13.11
C TYR A 63 -3.21 23.74 -12.89
N ARG A 64 -4.10 24.15 -11.98
CA ARG A 64 -5.20 23.35 -11.40
C ARG A 64 -6.59 23.99 -11.52
N ALA A 65 -6.74 25.06 -12.30
CA ALA A 65 -7.99 25.80 -12.35
C ALA A 65 -9.15 24.97 -12.97
N VAL A 66 -10.34 25.19 -12.43
CA VAL A 66 -11.62 24.70 -12.96
C VAL A 66 -12.43 25.92 -13.39
N ARG A 67 -12.80 25.99 -14.66
CA ARG A 67 -13.48 27.15 -15.28
C ARG A 67 -14.76 26.70 -15.96
N TRP A 68 -15.90 27.24 -15.55
CA TRP A 68 -17.18 26.98 -16.22
C TRP A 68 -17.21 27.68 -17.57
N VAL A 69 -17.38 26.89 -18.63
CA VAL A 69 -17.62 27.39 -19.99
C VAL A 69 -19.11 27.69 -20.15
N ASP A 70 -19.96 26.80 -19.64
CA ASP A 70 -21.40 26.96 -19.54
C ASP A 70 -21.91 26.21 -18.30
N GLU A 71 -22.12 26.93 -17.19
CA GLU A 71 -22.60 26.34 -15.93
C GLU A 71 -24.03 25.81 -16.03
N VAL A 72 -24.86 26.39 -16.91
CA VAL A 72 -26.27 25.98 -17.07
C VAL A 72 -26.34 24.64 -17.80
N GLN A 73 -25.47 24.42 -18.78
CA GLN A 73 -25.37 23.17 -19.53
C GLN A 73 -24.40 22.16 -18.89
N GLY A 74 -23.70 22.51 -17.81
CA GLY A 74 -22.75 21.62 -17.15
C GLY A 74 -21.44 21.42 -17.93
N ILE A 75 -20.98 22.43 -18.66
CA ILE A 75 -19.73 22.37 -19.44
C ILE A 75 -18.61 23.09 -18.69
N VAL A 76 -17.54 22.37 -18.39
CA VAL A 76 -16.42 22.84 -17.56
C VAL A 76 -15.08 22.52 -18.19
N GLU A 77 -14.17 23.49 -18.22
CA GLU A 77 -12.77 23.30 -18.56
C GLU A 77 -11.93 23.12 -17.29
N VAL A 78 -11.05 22.12 -17.30
CA VAL A 78 -10.23 21.72 -16.15
C VAL A 78 -8.77 21.62 -16.58
N GLU A 79 -7.91 22.35 -15.89
CA GLU A 79 -6.46 22.28 -16.11
C GLU A 79 -5.90 20.92 -15.66
N ALA A 80 -4.93 20.42 -16.43
CA ALA A 80 -4.42 19.05 -16.32
C ALA A 80 -3.81 18.70 -14.95
N GLY A 81 -3.34 19.69 -14.19
CA GLY A 81 -2.79 19.49 -12.85
C GLY A 81 -3.83 19.39 -11.75
N CYS A 82 -5.10 19.69 -12.02
CA CYS A 82 -6.18 19.52 -11.05
C CYS A 82 -6.30 18.05 -10.65
N ASN A 83 -6.36 17.77 -9.36
CA ASN A 83 -6.66 16.43 -8.86
C ASN A 83 -8.16 16.17 -8.89
N LEU A 84 -8.56 14.90 -8.97
CA LEU A 84 -9.97 14.54 -8.83
C LEU A 84 -10.44 14.98 -7.41
N SER A 85 -9.72 14.58 -6.37
CA SER A 85 -9.90 15.02 -4.98
C SER A 85 -8.55 15.42 -4.36
N ILE A 86 -8.49 15.55 -3.03
CA ILE A 86 -7.23 15.78 -2.31
C ILE A 86 -6.20 14.68 -2.63
N ASN A 87 -4.93 15.04 -2.81
CA ASN A 87 -3.83 14.07 -2.80
C ASN A 87 -3.10 14.17 -1.45
N PRO A 88 -3.25 13.19 -0.54
CA PRO A 88 -2.59 13.21 0.77
C PRO A 88 -1.06 13.12 0.65
N TYR A 89 -0.56 12.63 -0.47
CA TYR A 89 0.88 12.50 -0.77
C TYR A 89 1.41 13.62 -1.66
N ASP A 90 0.72 14.77 -1.72
CA ASP A 90 1.19 15.94 -2.48
C ASP A 90 2.45 16.54 -1.82
N PRO A 91 3.64 16.45 -2.46
CA PRO A 91 4.87 16.96 -1.85
C PRO A 91 4.88 18.50 -1.71
N THR A 92 3.96 19.20 -2.37
CA THR A 92 3.84 20.66 -2.29
C THR A 92 2.89 21.12 -1.18
N GLY A 93 2.06 20.21 -0.65
CA GLY A 93 1.00 20.53 0.31
C GLY A 93 -0.07 21.48 -0.24
N THR A 94 -0.24 21.56 -1.58
CA THR A 94 -1.19 22.50 -2.22
C THR A 94 -2.52 21.86 -2.60
N SER A 95 -2.57 20.53 -2.74
CA SER A 95 -3.82 19.81 -2.99
C SER A 95 -4.74 19.86 -1.77
N THR A 96 -6.01 20.22 -1.98
CA THR A 96 -7.04 20.21 -0.94
C THR A 96 -8.33 19.60 -1.50
N VAL A 97 -9.27 19.24 -0.64
CA VAL A 97 -10.60 18.80 -1.10
C VAL A 97 -11.27 19.92 -1.91
N GLN A 98 -11.16 21.17 -1.45
CA GLN A 98 -11.85 22.31 -2.06
C GLN A 98 -11.35 22.67 -3.45
N ASN A 99 -10.06 22.42 -3.74
CA ASN A 99 -9.49 22.65 -5.07
C ASN A 99 -9.49 21.39 -5.97
N GLY A 100 -9.97 20.25 -5.47
CA GLY A 100 -10.24 19.07 -6.26
C GLY A 100 -11.41 19.28 -7.23
N LEU A 101 -11.39 18.60 -8.36
CA LEU A 101 -12.44 18.68 -9.37
C LEU A 101 -13.79 18.23 -8.81
N LEU A 102 -13.83 17.08 -8.14
CA LEU A 102 -15.09 16.46 -7.76
C LEU A 102 -15.89 17.31 -6.77
N TYR A 103 -15.22 17.89 -5.77
CA TYR A 103 -15.84 18.82 -4.84
C TYR A 103 -16.42 20.04 -5.55
N GLN A 104 -15.66 20.65 -6.47
CA GLN A 104 -16.10 21.83 -7.21
C GLN A 104 -17.32 21.55 -8.10
N LEU A 105 -17.41 20.37 -8.71
CA LEU A 105 -18.60 19.95 -9.46
C LEU A 105 -19.79 19.75 -8.52
N GLN A 106 -19.58 19.06 -7.39
CA GLN A 106 -20.62 18.81 -6.40
C GLN A 106 -21.25 20.12 -5.89
N GLN A 107 -20.42 21.15 -5.60
CA GLN A 107 -20.92 22.45 -5.13
C GLN A 107 -21.80 23.17 -6.16
N LYS A 108 -21.72 22.79 -7.43
CA LYS A 108 -22.49 23.35 -8.53
C LYS A 108 -23.64 22.45 -8.99
N GLY A 109 -23.88 21.33 -8.31
CA GLY A 109 -24.93 20.39 -8.67
C GLY A 109 -24.61 19.53 -9.91
N TRP A 110 -23.33 19.35 -10.21
CA TRP A 110 -22.84 18.57 -11.35
C TRP A 110 -21.99 17.39 -10.89
N ALA A 111 -21.91 16.36 -11.74
CA ALA A 111 -21.14 15.14 -11.51
C ALA A 111 -20.45 14.66 -12.78
N LEU A 112 -19.44 13.80 -12.60
CA LEU A 112 -18.94 12.93 -13.68
C LEU A 112 -19.74 11.64 -13.69
N SER A 113 -19.77 10.95 -14.83
CA SER A 113 -20.56 9.72 -14.96
C SER A 113 -19.97 8.53 -14.23
N ASP A 114 -18.66 8.49 -14.08
CA ASP A 114 -17.93 7.35 -13.51
C ASP A 114 -16.61 7.83 -12.91
N LEU A 115 -16.11 7.10 -11.92
CA LEU A 115 -14.88 7.38 -11.20
C LEU A 115 -14.14 6.08 -10.90
N GLY A 116 -12.80 6.12 -10.94
CA GLY A 116 -11.99 5.03 -10.40
C GLY A 116 -12.12 4.95 -8.88
N GLY A 117 -11.66 3.83 -8.30
CA GLY A 117 -11.69 3.61 -6.86
C GLY A 117 -10.80 4.60 -6.06
N ILE A 118 -9.84 5.27 -6.71
CA ILE A 118 -8.96 6.26 -6.09
C ILE A 118 -9.17 7.64 -6.73
N SER A 119 -9.26 8.67 -5.87
CA SER A 119 -9.47 10.06 -6.31
C SER A 119 -8.27 10.98 -6.11
N HIS A 120 -7.16 10.49 -5.59
CA HIS A 120 -5.95 11.31 -5.38
C HIS A 120 -5.24 11.68 -6.70
N GLN A 121 -5.61 11.06 -7.82
CA GLN A 121 -4.96 11.24 -9.12
C GLN A 121 -5.25 12.63 -9.73
N THR A 122 -4.27 13.20 -10.42
CA THR A 122 -4.50 14.31 -11.36
C THR A 122 -5.43 13.87 -12.48
N VAL A 123 -6.37 14.72 -12.89
CA VAL A 123 -7.33 14.44 -13.99
C VAL A 123 -6.61 13.97 -15.24
N SER A 124 -5.53 14.65 -15.62
CA SER A 124 -4.74 14.25 -16.81
C SER A 124 -4.04 12.91 -16.65
N GLY A 125 -3.47 12.63 -15.47
CA GLY A 125 -2.83 11.35 -15.17
C GLY A 125 -3.82 10.18 -15.20
N PHE A 126 -5.03 10.37 -14.64
CA PHE A 126 -6.10 9.37 -14.65
C PHE A 126 -6.52 9.01 -16.08
N LEU A 127 -6.78 10.02 -16.91
CA LEU A 127 -7.21 9.82 -18.30
C LEU A 127 -6.08 9.28 -19.19
N ALA A 128 -4.85 9.77 -19.04
CA ALA A 128 -3.74 9.41 -19.92
C ALA A 128 -3.37 7.91 -19.88
N THR A 129 -3.71 7.20 -18.79
CA THR A 129 -3.51 5.75 -18.66
C THR A 129 -4.72 4.91 -19.01
N GLY A 130 -5.86 5.54 -19.33
CA GLY A 130 -7.12 4.85 -19.59
C GLY A 130 -7.79 4.30 -18.33
N SER A 131 -7.59 4.96 -17.18
CA SER A 131 -8.21 4.56 -15.92
C SER A 131 -9.73 4.78 -15.95
N SER A 132 -10.46 3.86 -15.33
CA SER A 132 -11.92 3.80 -15.34
C SER A 132 -12.47 3.30 -14.00
N GLY A 133 -13.75 3.57 -13.77
CA GLY A 133 -14.51 2.96 -12.69
C GLY A 133 -15.10 1.60 -13.05
N GLY A 134 -15.86 1.07 -12.09
CA GLY A 134 -16.46 -0.25 -12.15
C GLY A 134 -17.84 -0.28 -12.78
N SER A 135 -17.98 0.13 -14.05
CA SER A 135 -19.28 0.15 -14.72
C SER A 135 -19.20 -0.30 -16.18
N LEU A 136 -20.19 -1.09 -16.62
CA LEU A 136 -20.44 -1.32 -18.05
C LEU A 136 -21.39 -0.27 -18.67
N LYS A 137 -22.10 0.49 -17.84
CA LYS A 137 -23.13 1.46 -18.26
C LYS A 137 -22.58 2.87 -18.42
N PHE A 138 -21.67 3.25 -17.53
CA PHE A 138 -21.09 4.58 -17.43
C PHE A 138 -19.58 4.54 -17.67
N GLY A 139 -19.01 5.66 -18.10
CA GLY A 139 -17.56 5.79 -18.24
C GLY A 139 -17.17 7.25 -18.36
N ILE A 140 -16.05 7.64 -17.76
CA ILE A 140 -15.60 9.05 -17.75
C ILE A 140 -15.33 9.59 -19.16
N ASP A 141 -14.95 8.73 -20.09
CA ASP A 141 -14.65 9.07 -21.48
C ASP A 141 -15.83 9.73 -22.20
N GLU A 142 -17.06 9.42 -21.79
CA GLU A 142 -18.27 10.00 -22.36
C GLU A 142 -18.47 11.46 -21.95
N ASN A 143 -17.86 11.87 -20.83
CA ASN A 143 -17.87 13.25 -20.39
C ASN A 143 -16.88 14.11 -21.19
N ILE A 144 -15.90 13.56 -21.90
CA ILE A 144 -14.86 14.36 -22.57
C ILE A 144 -15.38 14.94 -23.90
N LEU A 145 -15.45 16.27 -23.99
CA LEU A 145 -15.82 17.01 -25.21
C LEU A 145 -14.60 17.42 -26.04
N LYS A 146 -13.58 17.95 -25.38
CA LYS A 146 -12.36 18.46 -26.00
C LYS A 146 -11.17 18.38 -25.05
N LEU A 147 -9.98 18.43 -25.61
CA LEU A 147 -8.72 18.54 -24.88
C LEU A 147 -7.78 19.51 -25.58
N ARG A 148 -6.83 20.06 -24.83
CA ARG A 148 -5.73 20.87 -25.36
C ARG A 148 -4.42 20.10 -25.21
N LEU A 149 -3.69 19.94 -26.30
CA LEU A 149 -2.48 19.12 -26.37
C LEU A 149 -1.29 19.97 -26.80
N ILE A 150 -0.20 19.93 -26.04
CA ILE A 150 1.10 20.51 -26.41
C ILE A 150 1.96 19.40 -27.00
N ASP A 151 2.22 19.46 -28.30
CA ASP A 151 3.05 18.47 -28.99
C ASP A 151 4.54 18.62 -28.68
N GLY A 152 5.37 17.69 -29.16
CA GLY A 152 6.81 17.67 -28.92
C GLY A 152 7.58 18.83 -29.53
N THR A 153 6.95 19.70 -30.31
CA THR A 153 7.54 20.96 -30.83
C THR A 153 7.17 22.18 -29.98
N GLY A 154 6.29 22.00 -28.99
CA GLY A 154 5.71 23.06 -28.17
C GLY A 154 4.50 23.74 -28.81
N ARG A 155 3.93 23.18 -29.89
CA ARG A 155 2.71 23.71 -30.51
C ARG A 155 1.49 23.22 -29.74
N ILE A 156 0.55 24.13 -29.49
CA ILE A 156 -0.73 23.82 -28.86
C ILE A 156 -1.76 23.44 -29.94
N HIS A 157 -2.47 22.34 -29.69
CA HIS A 157 -3.59 21.85 -30.48
C HIS A 157 -4.84 21.88 -29.63
N GLU A 158 -5.93 22.47 -30.14
CA GLU A 158 -7.26 22.29 -29.58
C GLU A 158 -7.92 21.14 -30.33
N VAL A 159 -8.34 20.11 -29.61
CA VAL A 159 -8.72 18.82 -30.17
C VAL A 159 -10.10 18.45 -29.65
N SER A 160 -11.04 18.22 -30.57
CA SER A 160 -12.39 17.75 -30.25
C SER A 160 -12.82 16.66 -31.22
N ARG A 161 -13.85 15.91 -30.84
CA ARG A 161 -14.42 14.84 -31.66
C ARG A 161 -14.90 15.34 -33.03
N ASP A 162 -15.37 16.58 -33.12
CA ASP A 162 -15.93 17.15 -34.35
C ASP A 162 -14.89 17.76 -35.29
N GLN A 163 -13.76 18.23 -34.76
CA GLN A 163 -12.74 18.95 -35.54
C GLN A 163 -11.56 18.08 -35.95
N ASP A 164 -11.05 17.24 -35.04
CA ASP A 164 -9.92 16.33 -35.29
C ASP A 164 -10.18 14.99 -34.59
N PRO A 165 -11.11 14.16 -35.12
CA PRO A 165 -11.54 12.92 -34.47
C PRO A 165 -10.39 11.94 -34.26
N ASP A 166 -9.45 11.87 -35.20
CA ASP A 166 -8.32 10.94 -35.09
C ASP A 166 -7.38 11.35 -33.95
N LEU A 167 -7.00 12.64 -33.87
CA LEU A 167 -6.18 13.11 -32.76
C LEU A 167 -6.94 13.05 -31.44
N PHE A 168 -8.25 13.31 -31.43
CA PHE A 168 -9.08 13.22 -30.22
C PHE A 168 -9.05 11.81 -29.64
N HIS A 169 -9.35 10.80 -30.46
CA HIS A 169 -9.36 9.41 -30.02
C HIS A 169 -7.96 8.88 -29.68
N ALA A 170 -6.90 9.43 -30.28
CA ALA A 170 -5.53 9.07 -29.96
C ALA A 170 -5.01 9.74 -28.67
N ALA A 171 -5.39 11.00 -28.42
CA ALA A 171 -4.83 11.81 -27.34
C ALA A 171 -5.44 11.53 -25.96
N GLY A 172 -6.72 11.10 -25.90
CA GLY A 172 -7.41 10.82 -24.64
C GLY A 172 -6.69 9.79 -23.77
N VAL A 173 -6.23 8.69 -24.38
CA VAL A 173 -5.33 7.71 -23.77
C VAL A 173 -4.04 7.67 -24.57
N SER A 174 -3.05 8.43 -24.13
CA SER A 174 -1.78 8.61 -24.87
C SER A 174 -0.54 8.28 -24.07
N MET A 175 -0.67 7.97 -22.77
CA MET A 175 0.43 7.79 -21.83
C MET A 175 1.40 8.99 -21.79
N GLY A 176 0.95 10.17 -22.26
CA GLY A 176 1.77 11.37 -22.45
C GLY A 176 2.80 11.25 -23.59
N LEU A 177 2.61 10.33 -24.55
CA LEU A 177 3.55 10.09 -25.66
C LEU A 177 3.25 10.90 -26.92
N LEU A 178 2.03 11.39 -27.07
CA LEU A 178 1.65 12.30 -28.17
C LEU A 178 1.95 13.77 -27.85
N GLY A 179 2.19 14.07 -26.57
CA GLY A 179 2.30 15.43 -26.07
C GLY A 179 1.88 15.52 -24.60
N VAL A 180 1.92 16.73 -24.07
CA VAL A 180 1.38 17.06 -22.75
C VAL A 180 -0.03 17.60 -22.92
N VAL A 181 -1.02 16.91 -22.37
CA VAL A 181 -2.38 17.49 -22.28
C VAL A 181 -2.38 18.59 -21.23
N SER A 182 -2.77 19.80 -21.61
CA SER A 182 -2.80 20.98 -20.74
C SER A 182 -4.18 21.19 -20.10
N SER A 183 -5.27 20.89 -20.79
CA SER A 183 -6.63 20.92 -20.21
C SER A 183 -7.57 19.93 -20.89
N PHE A 184 -8.62 19.57 -20.16
CA PHE A 184 -9.79 18.85 -20.67
C PHE A 184 -11.02 19.72 -20.51
N THR A 185 -12.01 19.55 -21.38
CA THR A 185 -13.36 20.08 -21.16
C THR A 185 -14.35 18.94 -21.08
N PHE A 186 -15.13 18.96 -20.01
CA PHE A 186 -16.10 17.94 -19.70
C PHE A 186 -17.53 18.45 -19.92
N GLN A 187 -18.38 17.57 -20.44
CA GLN A 187 -19.82 17.60 -20.27
C GLN A 187 -20.16 16.83 -19.00
N CYS A 188 -20.50 17.53 -17.94
CA CYS A 188 -20.97 16.93 -16.70
C CYS A 188 -22.43 16.48 -16.83
N VAL A 189 -22.83 15.57 -15.94
CA VAL A 189 -24.22 15.15 -15.74
C VAL A 189 -24.77 15.81 -14.47
N PRO A 190 -26.09 15.98 -14.32
CA PRO A 190 -26.66 16.45 -13.06
C PRO A 190 -26.20 15.58 -11.89
N THR A 191 -25.93 16.20 -10.74
CA THR A 191 -25.47 15.47 -9.55
C THR A 191 -26.46 14.38 -9.15
N TYR A 192 -25.91 13.28 -8.63
CA TYR A 192 -26.67 12.12 -8.16
C TYR A 192 -26.03 11.59 -6.88
N ASN A 193 -26.78 10.78 -6.13
CA ASN A 193 -26.24 9.99 -5.03
C ASN A 193 -26.20 8.52 -5.45
N ILE A 194 -25.57 7.68 -4.65
CA ILE A 194 -25.54 6.24 -4.87
C ILE A 194 -26.11 5.53 -3.65
N GLN A 195 -26.79 4.41 -3.90
CA GLN A 195 -27.21 3.49 -2.86
C GLN A 195 -26.75 2.09 -3.22
N GLY A 196 -26.25 1.35 -2.25
CA GLY A 196 -25.62 0.08 -2.53
C GLY A 196 -25.37 -0.76 -1.29
N SER A 197 -24.74 -1.90 -1.52
CA SER A 197 -24.34 -2.82 -0.47
C SER A 197 -23.03 -3.53 -0.78
N GLU A 198 -22.36 -3.96 0.29
CA GLU A 198 -21.25 -4.90 0.24
C GLU A 198 -21.65 -6.20 0.95
N SER A 199 -21.50 -7.32 0.27
CA SER A 199 -21.67 -8.65 0.85
C SER A 199 -20.37 -9.44 0.81
N THR A 200 -20.11 -10.24 1.85
CA THR A 200 -18.98 -11.17 1.92
C THR A 200 -19.48 -12.59 2.08
N THR A 201 -19.29 -13.40 1.05
CA THR A 201 -19.75 -14.80 0.97
C THR A 201 -18.61 -15.72 0.50
N THR A 202 -18.88 -17.02 0.35
CA THR A 202 -17.97 -17.93 -0.39
C THR A 202 -18.17 -17.74 -1.90
N ALA A 203 -17.21 -18.12 -2.73
CA ALA A 203 -17.39 -18.05 -4.19
C ALA A 203 -18.57 -18.92 -4.68
N HIS A 204 -18.91 -19.98 -3.95
CA HIS A 204 -20.07 -20.82 -4.24
C HIS A 204 -21.40 -20.17 -3.86
N ASP A 205 -21.48 -19.54 -2.68
CA ASP A 205 -22.73 -19.01 -2.11
C ASP A 205 -23.01 -17.57 -2.54
N CYS A 206 -22.03 -16.91 -3.16
CA CYS A 206 -22.14 -15.61 -3.82
C CYS A 206 -23.39 -15.50 -4.71
N GLU A 207 -23.97 -14.31 -4.80
CA GLU A 207 -25.17 -14.01 -5.61
C GLU A 207 -24.96 -14.14 -7.14
N ILE A 208 -23.71 -14.35 -7.56
CA ILE A 208 -23.26 -14.42 -8.95
C ILE A 208 -22.78 -15.84 -9.24
N ASP A 209 -23.21 -16.43 -10.36
CA ASP A 209 -22.59 -17.64 -10.89
C ASP A 209 -21.30 -17.26 -11.62
N LEU A 210 -20.19 -17.28 -10.87
CA LEU A 210 -18.87 -16.89 -11.35
C LEU A 210 -18.29 -17.87 -12.38
N PHE A 211 -18.70 -19.14 -12.34
CA PHE A 211 -18.07 -20.23 -13.09
C PHE A 211 -19.01 -20.89 -14.11
N GLY A 212 -20.31 -20.64 -14.02
CA GLY A 212 -21.32 -21.18 -14.92
C GLY A 212 -22.02 -20.10 -15.78
N PRO A 213 -23.02 -20.53 -16.57
CA PRO A 213 -23.77 -19.65 -17.45
C PRO A 213 -24.88 -18.87 -16.72
N GLY A 214 -25.00 -18.99 -15.40
CA GLY A 214 -26.11 -18.43 -14.64
C GLY A 214 -27.38 -19.27 -14.69
N THR A 215 -28.33 -18.92 -13.82
CA THR A 215 -29.70 -19.44 -13.74
C THR A 215 -30.67 -18.27 -13.55
N ASP A 216 -31.98 -18.56 -13.57
CA ASP A 216 -33.02 -17.53 -13.37
C ASP A 216 -32.89 -16.79 -12.02
N ASP A 217 -32.40 -17.48 -10.98
CA ASP A 217 -32.24 -16.94 -9.62
C ASP A 217 -30.82 -16.46 -9.29
N LYS A 218 -29.84 -16.75 -10.16
CA LYS A 218 -28.42 -16.47 -9.94
C LYS A 218 -27.75 -16.08 -11.27
N PRO A 219 -27.62 -14.78 -11.58
CA PRO A 219 -27.11 -14.34 -12.88
C PRO A 219 -25.67 -14.83 -13.11
N SER A 220 -25.33 -15.03 -14.38
CA SER A 220 -23.92 -15.20 -14.77
C SER A 220 -23.11 -13.95 -14.42
N PHE A 221 -21.80 -14.09 -14.32
CA PHE A 221 -20.95 -12.94 -14.07
C PHE A 221 -21.08 -11.84 -15.14
N GLU A 222 -21.19 -12.20 -16.41
CA GLU A 222 -21.46 -11.23 -17.48
C GLU A 222 -22.80 -10.52 -17.28
N GLN A 223 -23.86 -11.26 -16.99
CA GLN A 223 -25.20 -10.69 -16.80
C GLN A 223 -25.22 -9.72 -15.61
N PHE A 224 -24.65 -10.12 -14.48
CA PHE A 224 -24.52 -9.26 -13.29
C PHE A 224 -23.84 -7.93 -13.62
N LEU A 225 -22.70 -7.95 -14.33
CA LEU A 225 -21.97 -6.73 -14.70
C LEU A 225 -22.77 -5.82 -15.65
N ARG A 226 -23.64 -6.38 -16.49
CA ARG A 226 -24.49 -5.61 -17.40
C ARG A 226 -25.70 -5.00 -16.70
N GLU A 227 -26.26 -5.70 -15.72
CA GLU A 227 -27.46 -5.28 -14.99
C GLU A 227 -27.14 -4.32 -13.85
N THR A 228 -25.94 -4.39 -13.27
CA THR A 228 -25.51 -3.53 -12.18
C THR A 228 -24.94 -2.21 -12.69
N ASP A 229 -25.29 -1.09 -12.05
CA ASP A 229 -24.82 0.24 -12.41
C ASP A 229 -23.32 0.40 -12.10
N TYR A 230 -22.92 0.07 -10.87
CA TYR A 230 -21.53 0.05 -10.42
C TYR A 230 -21.25 -1.21 -9.60
N SER A 231 -20.11 -1.84 -9.82
CA SER A 231 -19.72 -3.05 -9.09
C SER A 231 -18.21 -3.17 -8.95
N ARG A 232 -17.77 -3.68 -7.80
CA ARG A 232 -16.39 -4.13 -7.51
C ARG A 232 -16.47 -5.47 -6.80
N LEU A 233 -15.68 -6.43 -7.23
CA LEU A 233 -15.59 -7.73 -6.56
C LEU A 233 -14.16 -7.99 -6.08
N MET A 234 -14.02 -8.49 -4.85
CA MET A 234 -12.74 -8.96 -4.31
C MET A 234 -12.81 -10.47 -4.08
N TRP A 235 -11.95 -11.20 -4.78
CA TRP A 235 -11.85 -12.65 -4.69
C TRP A 235 -10.60 -13.08 -3.92
N TRP A 236 -10.82 -13.88 -2.88
CA TRP A 236 -9.77 -14.54 -2.10
C TRP A 236 -9.82 -16.06 -2.35
N PRO A 237 -9.14 -16.56 -3.40
CA PRO A 237 -9.23 -17.96 -3.83
C PRO A 237 -8.42 -18.94 -2.97
N GLN A 238 -7.72 -18.47 -1.95
CA GLN A 238 -6.83 -19.31 -1.13
C GLN A 238 -7.62 -20.46 -0.50
N ARG A 239 -7.10 -21.68 -0.63
CA ARG A 239 -7.72 -22.89 -0.10
C ARG A 239 -7.96 -22.77 1.41
N GLY A 240 -9.21 -22.95 1.84
CA GLY A 240 -9.62 -22.86 3.24
C GLY A 240 -10.04 -21.45 3.69
N LEU A 241 -9.79 -20.43 2.87
CA LEU A 241 -10.35 -19.09 3.04
C LEU A 241 -11.63 -18.97 2.21
N ASP A 242 -11.52 -18.96 0.88
CA ASP A 242 -12.63 -18.79 -0.07
C ASP A 242 -13.58 -17.65 0.31
N ARG A 243 -13.21 -16.42 -0.07
CA ARG A 243 -14.05 -15.23 0.10
C ARG A 243 -14.35 -14.58 -1.24
N MET A 244 -15.58 -14.17 -1.41
CA MET A 244 -16.05 -13.30 -2.47
C MET A 244 -16.73 -12.11 -1.81
N VAL A 245 -16.10 -10.94 -1.93
CA VAL A 245 -16.70 -9.66 -1.54
C VAL A 245 -17.34 -9.07 -2.77
N VAL A 246 -18.63 -8.77 -2.72
CA VAL A 246 -19.37 -8.12 -3.81
C VAL A 246 -19.85 -6.77 -3.31
N TRP A 247 -19.23 -5.71 -3.81
CA TRP A 247 -19.71 -4.34 -3.66
C TRP A 247 -20.50 -3.96 -4.90
N LYS A 248 -21.71 -3.43 -4.71
CA LYS A 248 -22.55 -2.94 -5.80
C LYS A 248 -23.32 -1.70 -5.41
N ALA A 249 -23.55 -0.81 -6.37
CA ALA A 249 -24.34 0.39 -6.17
C ALA A 249 -25.16 0.75 -7.41
N HIS A 250 -26.22 1.52 -7.21
CA HIS A 250 -27.03 2.14 -8.26
C HIS A 250 -27.21 3.63 -8.01
N ARG A 251 -27.45 4.39 -9.09
CA ARG A 251 -27.70 5.83 -8.99
C ARG A 251 -29.08 6.08 -8.39
N ILE A 252 -29.16 7.02 -7.46
CA ILE A 252 -30.41 7.59 -6.98
C ILE A 252 -30.42 9.11 -7.20
N PRO A 253 -31.59 9.75 -7.36
CA PRO A 253 -31.67 11.20 -7.48
C PRO A 253 -31.07 11.90 -6.27
N ALA A 254 -30.35 13.01 -6.50
CA ALA A 254 -29.93 13.88 -5.41
C ALA A 254 -31.14 14.51 -4.73
N SER A 255 -31.15 14.52 -3.39
CA SER A 255 -32.26 15.05 -2.58
C SER A 255 -31.80 16.16 -1.62
N PRO A 256 -32.61 17.23 -1.43
CA PRO A 256 -32.32 18.24 -0.43
C PRO A 256 -32.28 17.64 0.98
N GLY A 257 -31.26 17.99 1.77
CA GLY A 257 -31.10 17.47 3.14
C GLY A 257 -30.62 16.02 3.22
N PHE A 258 -30.09 15.46 2.13
CA PHE A 258 -29.47 14.13 2.14
C PHE A 258 -28.37 14.02 3.20
N VAL A 259 -28.46 12.98 4.02
CA VAL A 259 -27.44 12.62 5.01
C VAL A 259 -26.81 11.31 4.54
N PRO A 260 -25.52 11.30 4.13
CA PRO A 260 -24.87 10.09 3.68
C PRO A 260 -24.73 9.09 4.84
N LYS A 261 -24.84 7.82 4.51
CA LYS A 261 -24.33 6.68 5.28
C LYS A 261 -23.18 6.10 4.43
N PRO A 262 -21.93 6.56 4.61
CA PRO A 262 -20.81 6.15 3.79
C PRO A 262 -20.54 4.64 3.85
N TYR A 263 -19.89 4.14 2.81
CA TYR A 263 -19.30 2.81 2.81
C TYR A 263 -18.01 2.81 3.64
N GLU A 264 -17.84 1.79 4.48
CA GLU A 264 -16.69 1.59 5.37
C GLU A 264 -15.95 0.30 4.95
N GLU A 265 -14.88 0.42 4.16
CA GLU A 265 -14.14 -0.72 3.59
C GLU A 265 -13.49 -1.63 4.66
N MET A 266 -12.85 -1.04 5.68
CA MET A 266 -12.20 -1.76 6.79
C MET A 266 -13.02 -1.73 8.10
N GLY A 267 -14.31 -1.37 8.02
CA GLY A 267 -15.22 -1.34 9.17
C GLY A 267 -14.80 -0.39 10.30
N ARG A 268 -14.98 -0.82 11.56
CA ARG A 268 -15.04 0.04 12.77
C ARG A 268 -13.70 0.59 13.27
N TYR A 269 -12.56 0.03 12.84
CA TYR A 269 -11.21 0.43 13.26
C TYR A 269 -10.23 0.36 12.07
N PRO A 270 -10.38 1.23 11.06
CA PRO A 270 -9.66 1.12 9.80
C PRO A 270 -8.13 1.16 9.99
N GLU A 271 -7.63 2.21 10.64
CA GLU A 271 -6.18 2.45 10.74
C GLU A 271 -5.42 1.38 11.55
N GLY A 272 -5.92 1.02 12.74
CA GLY A 272 -5.32 -0.02 13.56
C GLY A 272 -5.35 -1.41 12.89
N SER A 273 -6.39 -1.70 12.12
CA SER A 273 -6.50 -2.94 11.34
C SER A 273 -5.53 -2.93 10.15
N GLU A 274 -5.35 -1.79 9.49
CA GLU A 274 -4.40 -1.61 8.39
C GLU A 274 -2.95 -1.75 8.85
N VAL A 275 -2.58 -1.16 10.00
CA VAL A 275 -1.26 -1.37 10.62
C VAL A 275 -1.01 -2.85 10.85
N LEU A 276 -1.97 -3.55 11.49
CA LEU A 276 -1.83 -4.98 11.78
C LEU A 276 -1.73 -5.80 10.50
N ALA A 277 -2.61 -5.55 9.53
CA ALA A 277 -2.61 -6.23 8.24
C ALA A 277 -1.30 -5.99 7.49
N GLY A 278 -0.83 -4.74 7.42
CA GLY A 278 0.40 -4.34 6.75
C GLY A 278 1.65 -4.99 7.37
N LEU A 279 1.73 -5.06 8.70
CA LEU A 279 2.80 -5.78 9.40
C LEU A 279 2.75 -7.28 9.12
N LEU A 280 1.58 -7.91 9.22
CA LEU A 280 1.41 -9.34 8.96
C LEU A 280 1.79 -9.68 7.52
N LEU A 281 1.22 -8.97 6.54
CA LEU A 281 1.51 -9.14 5.12
C LEU A 281 3.00 -8.93 4.82
N SER A 282 3.63 -7.93 5.44
CA SER A 282 5.08 -7.72 5.33
C SER A 282 5.84 -8.95 5.82
N ILE A 283 5.52 -9.49 6.99
CA ILE A 283 6.19 -10.69 7.53
C ILE A 283 5.99 -11.88 6.59
N LEU A 284 4.75 -12.17 6.18
CA LEU A 284 4.42 -13.30 5.31
C LEU A 284 5.13 -13.20 3.95
N GLY A 285 5.23 -11.99 3.40
CA GLY A 285 5.89 -11.71 2.13
C GLY A 285 7.42 -11.77 2.14
N ASN A 286 8.04 -11.89 3.31
CA ASN A 286 9.50 -11.86 3.48
C ASN A 286 10.05 -13.04 4.29
N LEU A 287 9.30 -14.14 4.43
CA LEU A 287 9.73 -15.32 5.19
C LEU A 287 11.04 -15.96 4.68
N ASP A 288 11.40 -15.72 3.41
CA ASP A 288 12.68 -16.18 2.83
C ASP A 288 13.89 -15.39 3.31
N ASP A 289 13.71 -14.11 3.64
CA ASP A 289 14.74 -13.26 4.22
C ASP A 289 14.12 -12.17 5.11
N LEU A 290 13.86 -12.54 6.37
CA LEU A 290 13.27 -11.64 7.37
C LEU A 290 14.17 -10.43 7.67
N ARG A 291 15.45 -10.43 7.30
CA ARG A 291 16.36 -9.29 7.50
C ARG A 291 16.01 -8.09 6.62
N LEU A 292 15.20 -8.30 5.58
CA LEU A 292 14.67 -7.21 4.74
C LEU A 292 13.55 -6.44 5.45
N LEU A 293 12.88 -7.04 6.43
CA LEU A 293 11.69 -6.47 7.07
C LEU A 293 11.88 -5.06 7.63
N PRO A 294 12.96 -4.71 8.36
CA PRO A 294 13.10 -3.39 8.97
C PRO A 294 12.94 -2.26 7.95
N GLN A 295 13.53 -2.41 6.77
CA GLN A 295 13.45 -1.39 5.71
C GLN A 295 12.06 -1.30 5.09
N LYS A 296 11.26 -2.37 5.17
CA LYS A 296 9.95 -2.46 4.54
C LYS A 296 8.82 -2.02 5.44
N ILE A 297 8.97 -2.23 6.74
CA ILE A 297 7.99 -1.83 7.75
C ILE A 297 8.28 -0.44 8.35
N GLU A 298 9.46 0.13 8.11
CA GLU A 298 9.80 1.51 8.51
C GLU A 298 8.71 2.53 8.12
N PRO A 299 8.14 2.50 6.89
CA PRO A 299 7.04 3.41 6.55
C PRO A 299 5.78 3.19 7.41
N ILE A 300 5.43 1.94 7.73
CA ILE A 300 4.30 1.61 8.61
C ILE A 300 4.53 2.20 10.01
N PHE A 301 5.73 2.00 10.57
CA PHE A 301 6.09 2.59 11.87
C PHE A 301 6.11 4.11 11.85
N SER A 302 6.49 4.73 10.74
CA SER A 302 6.49 6.19 10.63
C SER A 302 5.09 6.81 10.66
N GLN A 303 4.06 6.05 10.26
CA GLN A 303 2.65 6.44 10.38
C GLN A 303 2.03 6.03 11.71
N LEU A 304 2.56 4.97 12.34
CA LEU A 304 2.05 4.41 13.58
C LEU A 304 1.95 5.45 14.72
N ASP A 305 2.92 6.36 14.84
CA ASP A 305 2.90 7.42 15.84
C ASP A 305 1.65 8.31 15.73
N ALA A 306 1.26 8.66 14.49
CA ALA A 306 0.11 9.51 14.23
C ALA A 306 -1.21 8.79 14.52
N THR A 307 -1.34 7.54 14.07
CA THR A 307 -2.53 6.70 14.31
C THR A 307 -2.70 6.38 15.80
N LEU A 308 -1.64 5.95 16.48
CA LEU A 308 -1.70 5.66 17.93
C LEU A 308 -2.04 6.92 18.74
N LEU A 309 -1.56 8.08 18.32
CA LEU A 309 -1.90 9.34 18.97
C LEU A 309 -3.40 9.60 18.89
N GLU A 310 -4.00 9.45 17.71
CA GLU A 310 -5.44 9.63 17.50
C GLU A 310 -6.27 8.62 18.30
N ASP A 311 -5.92 7.34 18.26
CA ASP A 311 -6.59 6.29 19.02
C ASP A 311 -6.54 6.54 20.54
N ILE A 312 -5.38 6.91 21.07
CA ILE A 312 -5.21 7.18 22.50
C ILE A 312 -5.96 8.46 22.90
N GLN A 313 -6.01 9.47 22.04
CA GLN A 313 -6.86 10.65 22.27
C GLN A 313 -8.35 10.29 22.30
N ASN A 314 -8.80 9.41 21.40
CA ASN A 314 -10.18 8.92 21.35
C ASN A 314 -10.57 8.11 22.59
N MET A 315 -9.60 7.51 23.29
CA MET A 315 -9.80 6.89 24.61
C MET A 315 -9.96 7.91 25.77
N GLY A 316 -9.89 9.22 25.49
CA GLY A 316 -10.12 10.30 26.45
C GLY A 316 -8.90 10.75 27.24
N PHE A 317 -7.69 10.38 26.81
CA PHE A 317 -6.44 10.85 27.42
C PHE A 317 -6.14 12.32 27.05
N ASP A 318 -5.49 13.05 27.95
CA ASP A 318 -4.98 14.40 27.66
C ASP A 318 -3.99 14.34 26.49
N PRO A 319 -3.99 15.31 25.55
CA PRO A 319 -3.15 15.29 24.36
C PRO A 319 -1.66 15.09 24.63
N ARG A 320 -1.11 15.63 25.73
CA ARG A 320 0.31 15.46 26.08
C ARG A 320 0.60 14.07 26.62
N VAL A 321 -0.37 13.47 27.32
CA VAL A 321 -0.27 12.09 27.80
C VAL A 321 -0.43 11.12 26.64
N ALA A 322 -1.35 11.40 25.71
CA ALA A 322 -1.54 10.61 24.50
C ALA A 322 -0.30 10.63 23.57
N ASP A 323 0.33 11.79 23.40
CA ASP A 323 1.59 11.94 22.66
C ASP A 323 2.74 11.13 23.30
N ALA A 324 2.87 11.21 24.62
CA ALA A 324 3.86 10.42 25.34
C ALA A 324 3.58 8.90 25.25
N LEU A 325 2.32 8.49 25.37
CA LEU A 325 1.93 7.08 25.33
C LEU A 325 2.06 6.48 23.92
N SER A 326 1.61 7.18 22.87
CA SER A 326 1.76 6.74 21.48
C SER A 326 3.23 6.52 21.12
N THR A 327 4.09 7.49 21.42
CA THR A 327 5.54 7.38 21.22
C THR A 327 6.13 6.17 21.96
N VAL A 328 5.70 5.91 23.20
CA VAL A 328 6.18 4.76 23.97
C VAL A 328 5.69 3.45 23.34
N VAL A 329 4.41 3.34 22.99
CA VAL A 329 3.84 2.13 22.38
C VAL A 329 4.48 1.83 21.02
N ALA A 330 4.64 2.83 20.16
CA ALA A 330 5.32 2.70 18.87
C ALA A 330 6.77 2.23 19.06
N ALA A 331 7.52 2.85 19.97
CA ALA A 331 8.90 2.45 20.26
C ALA A 331 8.98 1.02 20.82
N LEU A 332 7.98 0.56 21.57
CA LEU A 332 7.92 -0.82 22.06
C LEU A 332 7.60 -1.82 20.96
N LEU A 333 6.70 -1.48 20.04
CA LEU A 333 6.38 -2.32 18.88
C LEU A 333 7.59 -2.42 17.94
N GLU A 334 8.23 -1.30 17.63
CA GLU A 334 9.44 -1.24 16.80
C GLU A 334 10.55 -2.11 17.42
N ALA A 335 10.82 -1.91 18.72
CA ALA A 335 11.84 -2.66 19.42
C ALA A 335 11.49 -4.16 19.60
N GLY A 336 10.20 -4.50 19.70
CA GLY A 336 9.72 -5.88 19.72
C GLY A 336 9.97 -6.59 18.39
N VAL A 337 9.69 -5.91 17.27
CA VAL A 337 10.00 -6.44 15.93
C VAL A 337 11.51 -6.56 15.72
N ASP A 338 12.29 -5.53 16.06
CA ASP A 338 13.76 -5.59 16.00
C ASP A 338 14.33 -6.74 16.84
N GLY A 339 13.81 -6.93 18.06
CA GLY A 339 14.22 -8.03 18.93
C GLY A 339 13.88 -9.40 18.37
N LEU A 340 12.70 -9.56 17.73
CA LEU A 340 12.31 -10.78 17.04
C LEU A 340 13.23 -11.08 15.85
N LEU A 341 13.62 -10.06 15.10
CA LEU A 341 14.45 -10.18 13.91
C LEU A 341 15.92 -10.52 14.22
N GLU A 342 16.40 -10.17 15.41
CA GLU A 342 17.76 -10.50 15.88
C GLU A 342 17.81 -11.83 16.66
N PHE A 343 16.68 -12.54 16.78
CA PHE A 343 16.64 -13.87 17.40
C PHE A 343 17.50 -14.86 16.58
N PRO A 344 18.48 -15.56 17.18
CA PRO A 344 19.37 -16.47 16.46
C PRO A 344 18.66 -17.60 15.68
N GLY A 345 17.41 -17.92 16.03
CA GLY A 345 16.58 -18.91 15.34
C GLY A 345 15.59 -18.32 14.32
N ILE A 346 15.67 -17.02 13.99
CA ILE A 346 14.68 -16.36 13.13
C ILE A 346 14.63 -16.95 11.71
N GLU A 347 15.77 -17.36 11.15
CA GLU A 347 15.81 -18.04 9.84
C GLU A 347 15.18 -19.44 9.89
N LEU A 348 15.24 -20.13 11.03
CA LEU A 348 14.53 -21.38 11.22
C LEU A 348 13.03 -21.13 11.40
N ALA A 349 12.65 -20.12 12.18
CA ALA A 349 11.26 -19.71 12.38
C ALA A 349 10.60 -19.30 11.06
N GLY A 350 11.28 -18.50 10.22
CA GLY A 350 10.82 -18.10 8.89
C GLY A 350 10.57 -19.30 7.98
N ARG A 351 11.49 -20.28 7.94
CA ARG A 351 11.31 -21.52 7.17
C ARG A 351 10.12 -22.37 7.65
N LEU A 352 9.99 -22.56 8.97
CA LEU A 352 8.86 -23.29 9.55
C LEU A 352 7.52 -22.60 9.28
N LEU A 353 7.47 -21.27 9.42
CA LEU A 353 6.29 -20.45 9.09
C LEU A 353 5.95 -20.55 7.60
N LYS A 354 6.95 -20.59 6.71
CA LYS A 354 6.74 -20.73 5.27
C LYS A 354 6.09 -22.08 4.92
N GLU A 355 6.53 -23.16 5.56
CA GLU A 355 5.91 -24.48 5.38
C GLU A 355 4.47 -24.51 5.91
N ALA A 356 4.20 -23.82 7.02
CA ALA A 356 2.87 -23.69 7.61
C ALA A 356 1.96 -22.66 6.91
N LEU A 357 2.51 -21.85 6.00
CA LEU A 357 1.82 -20.71 5.38
C LEU A 357 0.45 -21.06 4.76
N PRO A 358 0.29 -22.17 4.00
CA PRO A 358 -1.01 -22.55 3.45
C PRO A 358 -2.08 -22.82 4.51
N SER A 359 -1.70 -23.19 5.73
CA SER A 359 -2.63 -23.41 6.84
C SER A 359 -2.85 -22.15 7.69
N ILE A 360 -1.85 -21.27 7.75
CA ILE A 360 -1.90 -20.01 8.53
C ILE A 360 -2.71 -18.93 7.80
N VAL A 361 -2.48 -18.75 6.49
CA VAL A 361 -3.10 -17.70 5.67
C VAL A 361 -4.63 -17.66 5.82
N PRO A 362 -5.37 -18.79 5.70
CA PRO A 362 -6.81 -18.78 5.88
C PRO A 362 -7.28 -18.43 7.29
N VAL A 363 -6.48 -18.74 8.31
CA VAL A 363 -6.84 -18.44 9.71
C VAL A 363 -6.71 -16.94 9.98
N ILE A 364 -5.63 -16.33 9.49
CA ILE A 364 -5.38 -14.89 9.65
C ILE A 364 -6.45 -14.07 8.95
N TYR A 365 -6.73 -14.36 7.67
CA TYR A 365 -7.65 -13.52 6.89
C TYR A 365 -9.12 -13.66 7.24
N LYS A 366 -9.53 -14.69 7.99
CA LYS A 366 -10.91 -14.80 8.48
C LYS A 366 -11.31 -13.62 9.34
N GLU A 367 -10.38 -13.06 10.10
CA GLU A 367 -10.63 -11.89 10.94
C GLU A 367 -10.69 -10.58 10.12
N PHE A 368 -9.94 -10.50 9.03
CA PHE A 368 -9.90 -9.30 8.17
C PHE A 368 -11.02 -9.26 7.13
N VAL A 369 -11.47 -10.43 6.66
CA VAL A 369 -12.52 -10.56 5.63
C VAL A 369 -13.58 -11.55 6.12
N PRO A 370 -14.31 -11.22 7.20
CA PRO A 370 -15.32 -12.10 7.78
C PRO A 370 -16.51 -12.27 6.83
N LEU A 371 -17.12 -13.46 6.85
CA LEU A 371 -18.40 -13.68 6.14
C LEU A 371 -19.49 -12.79 6.75
N ASP A 372 -20.53 -12.46 5.99
CA ASP A 372 -21.61 -11.61 6.47
C ASP A 372 -22.27 -12.15 7.75
N GLY A 373 -22.39 -13.47 7.89
CA GLY A 373 -22.91 -14.09 9.12
C GLY A 373 -22.01 -13.95 10.35
N GLU A 374 -20.72 -13.64 10.14
CA GLU A 374 -19.69 -13.46 11.16
C GLU A 374 -19.53 -11.97 11.55
N LYS A 375 -20.01 -11.03 10.71
CA LYS A 375 -19.98 -9.57 10.95
C LYS A 375 -20.85 -9.17 12.16
N GLN A 376 -20.58 -7.99 12.72
CA GLN A 376 -21.34 -7.39 13.81
C GLN A 376 -21.75 -5.95 13.47
N PRO A 377 -23.03 -5.68 13.14
CA PRO A 377 -24.14 -6.64 13.07
C PRO A 377 -24.00 -7.63 11.90
N PRO A 378 -24.60 -8.83 11.98
CA PRO A 378 -24.58 -9.79 10.88
C PRO A 378 -25.34 -9.27 9.65
N GLY A 379 -24.83 -9.60 8.47
CA GLY A 379 -25.41 -9.25 7.18
C GLY A 379 -24.51 -8.35 6.32
N PRO A 380 -24.94 -8.07 5.09
CA PRO A 380 -24.24 -7.15 4.20
C PRO A 380 -24.23 -5.72 4.74
N GLN A 381 -23.20 -4.97 4.37
CA GLN A 381 -23.08 -3.55 4.71
C GLN A 381 -23.87 -2.72 3.71
N GLU A 382 -25.00 -2.17 4.13
CA GLU A 382 -25.80 -1.22 3.34
C GLU A 382 -25.26 0.21 3.47
N PHE A 383 -25.10 0.92 2.36
CA PHE A 383 -24.64 2.32 2.32
C PHE A 383 -25.47 3.18 1.36
N CYS A 384 -25.41 4.49 1.57
CA CYS A 384 -26.02 5.49 0.72
C CYS A 384 -25.18 6.75 0.78
N ASP A 385 -24.51 7.11 -0.31
CA ASP A 385 -23.44 8.12 -0.29
C ASP A 385 -23.53 9.06 -1.50
N TYR A 386 -22.73 10.12 -1.51
CA TYR A 386 -22.54 10.96 -2.69
C TYR A 386 -21.69 10.23 -3.74
N TRP A 387 -21.93 10.51 -5.01
CA TRP A 387 -21.14 9.93 -6.10
C TRP A 387 -19.63 10.19 -5.98
N TRP A 388 -19.22 11.36 -5.46
CA TRP A 388 -17.82 11.78 -5.41
C TRP A 388 -17.03 11.26 -4.21
N THR A 389 -17.72 10.78 -3.17
CA THR A 389 -17.10 10.13 -1.99
C THR A 389 -17.29 8.62 -2.02
N GLY A 390 -18.44 8.14 -2.50
CA GLY A 390 -18.79 6.72 -2.49
C GLY A 390 -18.33 5.91 -3.71
N LEU A 391 -18.08 6.53 -4.87
CA LEU A 391 -17.49 5.81 -6.01
C LEU A 391 -15.96 5.64 -5.88
N PRO A 392 -15.20 6.61 -5.32
CA PRO A 392 -13.80 6.40 -4.99
C PRO A 392 -13.62 5.59 -3.69
N MET A 393 -14.09 4.34 -3.72
CA MET A 393 -14.20 3.46 -2.56
C MET A 393 -12.84 3.08 -1.93
N ASP A 394 -11.77 3.05 -2.71
CA ASP A 394 -10.42 2.68 -2.23
C ASP A 394 -9.74 3.83 -1.47
N ASN A 395 -10.30 5.05 -1.46
CA ASN A 395 -9.77 6.16 -0.65
C ASN A 395 -9.79 5.84 0.85
N GLY A 396 -10.56 4.83 1.28
CA GLY A 396 -10.62 4.37 2.67
C GLY A 396 -9.39 3.59 3.12
N MET A 397 -8.48 3.23 2.20
CA MET A 397 -7.25 2.48 2.47
C MET A 397 -6.03 3.39 2.35
N ASP A 398 -5.08 3.29 3.28
CA ASP A 398 -3.82 4.04 3.19
C ASP A 398 -2.78 3.30 2.30
N ASP A 399 -2.26 3.99 1.27
CA ASP A 399 -1.31 3.43 0.31
C ASP A 399 0.08 3.11 0.92
N ILE A 400 0.40 3.63 2.11
CA ILE A 400 1.66 3.37 2.83
C ILE A 400 1.48 2.22 3.82
N LEU A 401 0.33 2.13 4.51
CA LEU A 401 0.03 0.98 5.37
C LEU A 401 -0.26 -0.27 4.55
N MET A 402 -1.01 -0.11 3.45
CA MET A 402 -1.51 -1.17 2.60
C MET A 402 -1.07 -1.02 1.13
N PRO A 403 0.24 -0.89 0.83
CA PRO A 403 0.72 -0.68 -0.53
C PRO A 403 0.31 -1.84 -1.42
N THR A 404 -0.52 -1.56 -2.43
CA THR A 404 -1.07 -2.58 -3.32
C THR A 404 -0.61 -2.35 -4.74
N TRP A 405 0.16 -3.31 -5.26
CA TRP A 405 0.66 -3.33 -6.63
C TRP A 405 -0.07 -4.38 -7.43
N PHE A 406 -0.30 -4.12 -8.72
CA PHE A 406 -1.01 -5.08 -9.56
C PHE A 406 -0.69 -4.97 -11.04
N THR A 407 -0.86 -6.08 -11.74
CA THR A 407 -1.16 -6.10 -13.17
C THR A 407 -2.67 -6.13 -13.34
N GLU A 408 -3.15 -5.47 -14.39
CA GLU A 408 -4.58 -5.31 -14.67
C GLU A 408 -4.85 -5.91 -16.05
N ILE A 409 -5.57 -7.04 -16.10
CA ILE A 409 -5.74 -7.85 -17.31
C ILE A 409 -7.17 -7.70 -17.83
N TRP A 410 -7.32 -7.06 -18.99
CA TRP A 410 -8.61 -6.65 -19.54
C TRP A 410 -9.05 -7.61 -20.64
N ILE A 411 -10.18 -8.27 -20.42
CA ILE A 411 -10.70 -9.33 -21.28
C ILE A 411 -12.16 -9.00 -21.64
N PRO A 412 -12.61 -9.23 -22.88
CA PRO A 412 -14.02 -9.17 -23.23
C PRO A 412 -14.96 -9.77 -22.20
N VAL A 413 -16.02 -9.04 -21.83
CA VAL A 413 -16.99 -9.52 -20.83
C VAL A 413 -17.68 -10.83 -21.26
N SER A 414 -17.79 -11.05 -22.57
CA SER A 414 -18.30 -12.28 -23.20
C SER A 414 -17.49 -13.55 -22.85
N LYS A 415 -16.29 -13.39 -22.29
CA LYS A 415 -15.37 -14.49 -21.93
C LYS A 415 -15.25 -14.69 -20.42
N THR A 416 -15.99 -13.95 -19.60
CA THR A 416 -15.95 -14.01 -18.12
C THR A 416 -16.01 -15.44 -17.58
N GLN A 417 -17.00 -16.24 -18.00
CA GLN A 417 -17.16 -17.62 -17.54
C GLN A 417 -15.90 -18.48 -17.80
N ALA A 418 -15.35 -18.40 -19.02
CA ALA A 418 -14.18 -19.18 -19.41
C ALA A 418 -12.91 -18.74 -18.65
N VAL A 419 -12.75 -17.43 -18.44
CA VAL A 419 -11.64 -16.86 -17.65
C VAL A 419 -11.73 -17.31 -16.20
N MET A 420 -12.89 -17.16 -15.56
CA MET A 420 -13.09 -17.54 -14.16
C MET A 420 -12.91 -19.04 -13.94
N THR A 421 -13.39 -19.87 -14.87
CA THR A 421 -13.15 -21.33 -14.84
C THR A 421 -11.65 -21.64 -14.94
N THR A 422 -10.94 -20.98 -15.86
CA THR A 422 -9.49 -21.16 -16.04
C THR A 422 -8.71 -20.77 -14.77
N LEU A 423 -9.06 -19.66 -14.15
CA LEU A 423 -8.43 -19.19 -12.91
C LEU A 423 -8.72 -20.15 -11.74
N ARG A 424 -9.98 -20.58 -11.57
CA ARG A 424 -10.36 -21.55 -10.54
C ARG A 424 -9.55 -22.83 -10.64
N ASP A 425 -9.45 -23.40 -11.85
CA ASP A 425 -8.75 -24.66 -12.07
C ASP A 425 -7.24 -24.48 -11.86
N PHE A 426 -6.69 -23.35 -12.30
CA PHE A 426 -5.29 -22.98 -12.05
C PHE A 426 -4.98 -22.86 -10.55
N PHE A 427 -5.85 -22.19 -9.78
CA PHE A 427 -5.70 -22.04 -8.34
C PHE A 427 -5.87 -23.35 -7.58
N ALA A 428 -6.84 -24.18 -7.98
CA ALA A 428 -7.03 -25.50 -7.39
C ALA A 428 -5.80 -26.41 -7.58
N ALA A 429 -5.14 -26.32 -8.74
CA ALA A 429 -3.95 -27.09 -9.05
C ALA A 429 -2.66 -26.53 -8.40
N GLY A 430 -2.48 -25.21 -8.41
CA GLY A 430 -1.24 -24.55 -7.98
C GLY A 430 -1.19 -24.13 -6.51
N GLY A 431 -2.34 -24.08 -5.83
CA GLY A 431 -2.45 -23.66 -4.42
C GLY A 431 -1.85 -22.26 -4.20
N LEU A 432 -1.18 -22.08 -3.06
CA LEU A 432 -0.66 -20.76 -2.65
C LEU A 432 0.36 -20.16 -3.62
N LYS A 433 1.09 -20.98 -4.38
CA LYS A 433 2.02 -20.48 -5.42
C LYS A 433 1.27 -19.79 -6.56
N ALA A 434 0.08 -20.29 -6.90
CA ALA A 434 -0.76 -19.75 -7.95
C ALA A 434 -1.60 -18.57 -7.46
N THR A 435 -2.12 -18.62 -6.23
CA THR A 435 -2.96 -17.53 -5.69
C THR A 435 -2.18 -16.38 -5.09
N GLY A 436 -0.93 -16.61 -4.66
CA GLY A 436 -0.26 -15.72 -3.71
C GLY A 436 -1.02 -15.63 -2.38
N THR A 437 -0.64 -14.66 -1.55
CA THR A 437 -1.22 -14.43 -0.22
C THR A 437 -2.26 -13.30 -0.19
N PHE A 438 -2.61 -12.72 -1.34
CA PHE A 438 -3.48 -11.54 -1.41
C PHE A 438 -4.65 -11.76 -2.37
N SER A 439 -5.56 -10.79 -2.45
CA SER A 439 -6.80 -10.89 -3.22
C SER A 439 -6.61 -10.63 -4.71
N PHE A 440 -7.67 -10.92 -5.47
CA PHE A 440 -7.83 -10.54 -6.86
C PHE A 440 -9.03 -9.62 -6.93
N GLU A 441 -8.90 -8.53 -7.65
CA GLU A 441 -10.00 -7.60 -7.86
C GLU A 441 -10.60 -7.80 -9.26
N LEU A 442 -11.93 -7.75 -9.36
CA LEU A 442 -12.67 -7.93 -10.60
C LEU A 442 -13.65 -6.78 -10.81
N TYR A 443 -13.62 -6.20 -12.01
CA TYR A 443 -14.39 -5.02 -12.37
C TYR A 443 -14.90 -5.09 -13.80
N GLY A 444 -16.08 -4.54 -14.05
CA GLY A 444 -16.54 -4.25 -15.40
C GLY A 444 -16.05 -2.88 -15.86
N THR A 445 -15.70 -2.74 -17.14
CA THR A 445 -15.47 -1.43 -17.76
C THR A 445 -16.16 -1.34 -19.12
N LYS A 446 -16.87 -0.23 -19.32
CA LYS A 446 -17.52 0.15 -20.58
C LYS A 446 -16.51 0.29 -21.72
N ALA A 447 -16.97 0.02 -22.94
CA ALA A 447 -16.17 0.22 -24.13
C ALA A 447 -15.77 1.71 -24.29
N SER A 448 -14.48 1.95 -24.54
CA SER A 448 -13.90 3.28 -24.72
C SER A 448 -13.71 3.61 -26.21
N PRO A 449 -13.92 4.86 -26.63
CA PRO A 449 -13.61 5.30 -27.99
C PRO A 449 -12.12 5.60 -28.20
N PHE A 450 -11.30 5.65 -27.15
CA PHE A 450 -9.89 6.02 -27.25
C PHE A 450 -9.04 4.85 -27.73
N TRP A 451 -8.17 5.11 -28.72
CA TRP A 451 -7.44 4.09 -29.47
C TRP A 451 -6.57 3.17 -28.63
N MET A 452 -5.98 3.69 -27.56
CA MET A 452 -5.10 2.95 -26.68
C MET A 452 -5.76 2.57 -25.35
N SER A 453 -7.06 2.81 -25.17
CA SER A 453 -7.75 2.31 -23.98
C SER A 453 -7.75 0.77 -23.95
N ALA A 454 -7.61 0.17 -22.77
CA ALA A 454 -7.72 -1.28 -22.62
C ALA A 454 -9.16 -1.80 -22.88
N SER A 455 -10.18 -0.94 -22.88
CA SER A 455 -11.55 -1.23 -23.35
C SER A 455 -11.87 -0.65 -24.74
N SER A 456 -10.84 -0.37 -25.55
CA SER A 456 -11.02 0.11 -26.93
C SER A 456 -11.66 -0.94 -27.85
N ASP A 457 -11.97 -0.54 -29.08
CA ASP A 457 -12.52 -1.39 -30.16
C ASP A 457 -13.98 -1.80 -30.00
N GLY A 458 -14.74 -1.09 -29.16
CA GLY A 458 -16.19 -1.21 -29.08
C GLY A 458 -16.70 -2.39 -28.24
N GLU A 459 -15.84 -3.08 -27.50
CA GLU A 459 -16.20 -4.21 -26.65
C GLU A 459 -16.04 -3.85 -25.16
N PRO A 460 -17.08 -4.01 -24.33
CA PRO A 460 -16.94 -3.90 -22.88
C PRO A 460 -16.13 -5.09 -22.34
N VAL A 461 -15.39 -4.83 -21.27
CA VAL A 461 -14.43 -5.78 -20.72
C VAL A 461 -14.65 -6.00 -19.24
N VAL A 462 -14.21 -7.16 -18.76
CA VAL A 462 -13.90 -7.41 -17.36
C VAL A 462 -12.40 -7.23 -17.17
N ARG A 463 -11.98 -6.57 -16.10
CA ARG A 463 -10.58 -6.54 -15.68
C ARG A 463 -10.36 -7.53 -14.53
N VAL A 464 -9.25 -8.26 -14.61
CA VAL A 464 -8.75 -9.19 -13.59
C VAL A 464 -7.47 -8.60 -13.04
N ASP A 465 -7.53 -8.15 -11.81
CA ASP A 465 -6.53 -7.29 -11.20
C ASP A 465 -5.81 -8.15 -10.15
N VAL A 466 -4.58 -8.54 -10.48
CA VAL A 466 -3.82 -9.50 -9.67
C VAL A 466 -3.02 -8.72 -8.64
N PHE A 467 -3.48 -8.72 -7.38
CA PHE A 467 -2.83 -7.92 -6.36
C PHE A 467 -1.55 -8.57 -5.81
N TRP A 468 -0.64 -7.70 -5.43
CA TRP A 468 0.63 -7.98 -4.80
C TRP A 468 0.86 -6.94 -3.72
N PHE A 469 1.15 -7.39 -2.52
CA PHE A 469 1.47 -6.48 -1.43
C PHE A 469 2.87 -5.89 -1.63
N GLY A 470 2.97 -4.57 -1.70
CA GLY A 470 4.17 -3.83 -2.13
C GLY A 470 5.41 -4.06 -1.25
N TYR A 471 5.23 -4.48 0.00
CA TYR A 471 6.33 -4.86 0.88
C TYR A 471 6.75 -6.33 0.76
N ASN A 472 6.15 -7.15 -0.11
CA ASN A 472 6.64 -8.50 -0.35
C ASN A 472 8.05 -8.49 -0.98
N ALA A 473 8.85 -9.54 -0.75
CA ALA A 473 10.14 -9.72 -1.41
C ALA A 473 9.99 -10.09 -2.89
N GLY A 474 10.89 -9.59 -3.74
CA GLY A 474 10.90 -9.86 -5.18
C GLY A 474 10.34 -8.74 -6.04
N ASP A 475 10.27 -8.99 -7.34
CA ASP A 475 9.61 -8.13 -8.33
C ASP A 475 8.43 -8.92 -8.93
N PRO A 476 7.18 -8.52 -8.69
CA PRO A 476 6.04 -9.32 -9.15
C PRO A 476 5.97 -9.43 -10.68
N ALA A 477 6.55 -8.50 -11.45
CA ALA A 477 6.61 -8.62 -12.90
C ALA A 477 7.55 -9.72 -13.39
N ILE A 478 8.43 -10.23 -12.52
CA ILE A 478 9.36 -11.33 -12.78
C ILE A 478 8.88 -12.60 -12.09
N ASP A 479 8.48 -12.46 -10.83
CA ASP A 479 8.32 -13.58 -9.90
C ASP A 479 6.87 -14.09 -9.80
N PHE A 480 5.88 -13.28 -10.19
CA PHE A 480 4.47 -13.59 -9.92
C PHE A 480 3.51 -13.42 -11.10
N TYR A 481 3.45 -12.24 -11.72
CA TYR A 481 2.52 -11.92 -12.81
C TYR A 481 2.70 -12.74 -14.10
N PRO A 482 3.91 -13.20 -14.49
CA PRO A 482 4.09 -13.95 -15.74
C PRO A 482 3.20 -15.19 -15.87
N GLN A 483 2.86 -15.86 -14.77
CA GLN A 483 1.98 -17.04 -14.81
C GLN A 483 0.57 -16.68 -15.28
N PHE A 484 0.06 -15.50 -14.90
CA PHE A 484 -1.27 -15.03 -15.30
C PHE A 484 -1.28 -14.51 -16.72
N TRP A 485 -0.23 -13.79 -17.11
CA TRP A 485 -0.10 -13.33 -18.50
C TRP A 485 -0.01 -14.49 -19.48
N GLU A 486 0.72 -15.56 -19.18
CA GLU A 486 0.74 -16.73 -20.06
C GLU A 486 -0.57 -17.54 -20.00
N LEU A 487 -1.16 -17.70 -18.80
CA LEU A 487 -2.43 -18.42 -18.62
C LEU A 487 -3.57 -17.77 -19.41
N LEU A 488 -3.69 -16.44 -19.35
CA LEU A 488 -4.80 -15.71 -19.94
C LEU A 488 -4.53 -15.23 -21.37
N LYS A 489 -3.29 -15.37 -21.87
CA LYS A 489 -2.89 -15.00 -23.24
C LYS A 489 -3.85 -15.48 -24.33
N PRO A 490 -4.39 -16.72 -24.29
CA PRO A 490 -5.31 -17.22 -25.31
C PRO A 490 -6.60 -16.43 -25.43
N PHE A 491 -6.99 -15.66 -24.40
CA PHE A 491 -8.18 -14.82 -24.43
C PHE A 491 -7.99 -13.49 -25.17
N GLY A 492 -6.75 -13.14 -25.58
CA GLY A 492 -6.45 -11.91 -26.31
C GLY A 492 -6.66 -10.67 -25.46
N PHE A 493 -6.09 -10.65 -24.26
CA PHE A 493 -6.28 -9.56 -23.30
C PHE A 493 -5.50 -8.30 -23.69
N LYS A 494 -5.99 -7.15 -23.21
CA LYS A 494 -5.26 -5.88 -23.13
C LYS A 494 -4.77 -5.66 -21.70
N LEU A 495 -3.83 -4.76 -21.49
CA LEU A 495 -3.32 -4.39 -20.17
C LEU A 495 -3.55 -2.91 -19.91
N HIS A 496 -3.82 -2.54 -18.66
CA HIS A 496 -3.89 -1.14 -18.25
C HIS A 496 -2.49 -0.50 -18.25
N TRP A 497 -2.34 0.66 -18.89
CA TRP A 497 -1.04 1.31 -19.09
C TRP A 497 -0.40 1.87 -17.82
N GLY A 498 -1.22 2.14 -16.80
CA GLY A 498 -0.78 2.63 -15.49
C GLY A 498 -0.37 1.55 -14.49
N LYS A 499 -0.33 0.28 -14.91
CA LYS A 499 -0.08 -0.90 -14.06
C LYS A 499 1.08 -1.73 -14.63
N PHE A 500 1.44 -2.80 -13.95
CA PHE A 500 2.57 -3.63 -14.37
C PHE A 500 2.34 -4.25 -15.74
N LEU A 501 3.34 -4.10 -16.61
CA LEU A 501 3.40 -4.71 -17.92
C LEU A 501 4.51 -5.78 -17.94
N PRO A 502 4.44 -6.76 -18.84
CA PRO A 502 5.51 -7.74 -19.01
C PRO A 502 6.82 -7.09 -19.43
N ASN A 503 7.90 -7.43 -18.73
CA ASN A 503 9.25 -7.11 -19.17
C ASN A 503 9.54 -7.87 -20.48
N ASP A 504 10.18 -7.22 -21.44
CA ASP A 504 10.44 -7.79 -22.75
C ASP A 504 11.91 -7.59 -23.14
N PRO A 505 12.85 -8.24 -22.42
CA PRO A 505 14.26 -8.00 -22.63
C PRO A 505 14.65 -8.35 -24.08
N PRO A 506 15.52 -7.54 -24.71
CA PRO A 506 16.01 -7.83 -26.05
C PRO A 506 16.64 -9.22 -26.13
N PRO A 507 16.50 -9.95 -27.27
CA PRO A 507 15.92 -9.52 -28.54
C PRO A 507 14.48 -10.00 -28.79
N ALA A 508 13.83 -10.67 -27.82
CA ALA A 508 12.65 -11.49 -28.08
C ALA A 508 11.42 -10.65 -28.50
N LYS A 509 11.22 -9.47 -27.90
CA LYS A 509 10.14 -8.52 -28.19
C LYS A 509 8.76 -9.21 -28.27
N VAL A 510 8.53 -10.23 -27.44
CA VAL A 510 7.35 -11.11 -27.53
C VAL A 510 6.11 -10.37 -27.06
N TRP A 511 6.21 -9.68 -25.93
CA TRP A 511 5.10 -8.99 -25.29
C TRP A 511 4.76 -7.67 -25.97
N ALA A 512 5.76 -6.89 -26.39
CA ALA A 512 5.54 -5.69 -27.20
C ALA A 512 4.80 -6.02 -28.51
N LYS A 513 5.18 -7.11 -29.19
CA LYS A 513 4.48 -7.61 -30.38
C LYS A 513 3.09 -8.15 -30.06
N TYR A 514 2.91 -8.79 -28.91
CA TYR A 514 1.60 -9.26 -28.47
C TYR A 514 0.66 -8.08 -28.25
N LEU A 515 1.05 -7.11 -27.44
CA LEU A 515 0.26 -5.91 -27.12
C LEU A 515 -0.05 -5.11 -28.38
N ALA A 516 0.92 -4.90 -29.27
CA ALA A 516 0.72 -4.21 -30.54
C ALA A 516 -0.40 -4.80 -31.40
N LYS A 517 -0.60 -6.13 -31.35
CA LYS A 517 -1.67 -6.83 -32.08
C LYS A 517 -3.04 -6.67 -31.44
N GLN A 518 -3.12 -6.31 -30.15
CA GLN A 518 -4.39 -6.19 -29.44
C GLN A 518 -5.11 -4.87 -29.74
N PHE A 519 -4.41 -3.84 -30.20
CA PHE A 519 -4.99 -2.53 -30.49
C PHE A 519 -5.15 -2.31 -32.00
N LYS A 520 -6.38 -2.16 -32.48
CA LYS A 520 -6.69 -1.93 -33.91
C LYS A 520 -5.94 -0.73 -34.49
N HIS A 521 -5.77 0.32 -33.69
CA HIS A 521 -5.20 1.60 -34.10
C HIS A 521 -3.71 1.76 -33.75
N TRP A 522 -3.02 0.69 -33.36
CA TRP A 522 -1.61 0.74 -32.91
C TRP A 522 -0.69 1.48 -33.90
N ASN A 523 -0.71 1.08 -35.19
CA ASN A 523 0.17 1.66 -36.19
C ASN A 523 -0.14 3.14 -36.45
N ALA A 524 -1.43 3.52 -36.43
CA ALA A 524 -1.85 4.91 -36.59
C ALA A 524 -1.39 5.75 -35.40
N PHE A 525 -1.55 5.24 -34.18
CA PHE A 525 -1.07 5.87 -32.96
C PHE A 525 0.46 6.05 -32.98
N MET A 526 1.22 5.03 -33.37
CA MET A 526 2.69 5.12 -33.52
C MET A 526 3.11 6.18 -34.56
N ALA A 527 2.39 6.28 -35.68
CA ALA A 527 2.65 7.29 -36.70
C ALA A 527 2.34 8.71 -36.19
N LEU A 528 1.22 8.90 -35.49
CA LEU A 528 0.88 10.16 -34.83
C LEU A 528 1.93 10.56 -33.80
N ARG A 529 2.38 9.61 -32.97
CA ARG A 529 3.43 9.83 -31.97
C ARG A 529 4.72 10.35 -32.61
N ALA A 530 5.20 9.69 -33.67
CA ALA A 530 6.40 10.11 -34.38
C ALA A 530 6.25 11.47 -35.07
N ARG A 531 5.04 11.81 -35.53
CA ARG A 531 4.73 13.10 -36.16
C ARG A 531 4.67 14.25 -35.15
N LEU A 532 4.04 14.02 -34.00
CA LEU A 532 3.84 15.04 -32.96
C LEU A 532 5.08 15.20 -32.06
N ASP A 533 5.89 14.15 -31.91
CA ASP A 533 7.15 14.18 -31.17
C ASP A 533 8.31 13.67 -32.06
N PRO A 534 8.77 14.48 -33.04
CA PRO A 534 9.79 14.07 -34.00
C PRO A 534 11.17 13.84 -33.37
N ARG A 535 11.41 14.39 -32.17
CA ARG A 535 12.66 14.21 -31.41
C ARG A 535 12.58 13.15 -30.32
N ASN A 536 11.41 12.51 -30.15
CA ASN A 536 11.17 11.51 -29.11
C ASN A 536 11.45 12.04 -27.69
N ILE A 537 11.17 13.31 -27.42
CA ILE A 537 11.40 13.92 -26.10
C ILE A 537 10.48 13.34 -25.02
N PHE A 538 9.33 12.76 -25.36
CA PHE A 538 8.45 12.11 -24.40
C PHE A 538 8.72 10.60 -24.24
N LEU A 539 9.60 10.02 -25.07
CA LEU A 539 9.84 8.58 -25.14
C LEU A 539 11.03 8.16 -24.26
N THR A 540 10.71 7.71 -23.04
CA THR A 540 11.66 7.09 -22.08
C THR A 540 12.11 5.69 -22.52
N ALA A 541 13.15 5.14 -21.88
CA ALA A 541 13.56 3.76 -22.05
C ALA A 541 12.45 2.77 -21.72
N TYR A 542 11.66 3.03 -20.68
CA TYR A 542 10.50 2.22 -20.31
C TYR A 542 9.50 2.11 -21.47
N TRP A 543 9.03 3.24 -21.99
CA TRP A 543 8.08 3.24 -23.10
C TRP A 543 8.68 2.69 -24.40
N ARG A 544 9.98 2.89 -24.63
CA ARG A 544 10.67 2.31 -25.80
C ARG A 544 10.65 0.79 -25.78
N GLU A 545 10.93 0.17 -24.63
CA GLU A 545 10.89 -1.27 -24.43
C GLU A 545 9.47 -1.81 -24.69
N HIS A 546 8.47 -1.27 -23.99
CA HIS A 546 7.09 -1.76 -24.03
C HIS A 546 6.38 -1.51 -25.37
N LEU A 547 6.84 -0.53 -26.15
CA LEU A 547 6.35 -0.26 -27.52
C LEU A 547 7.21 -0.96 -28.60
N GLY A 548 8.32 -1.62 -28.23
CA GLY A 548 9.20 -2.35 -29.15
C GLY A 548 10.12 -1.47 -30.02
N LEU A 549 10.38 -0.21 -29.64
CA LEU A 549 11.02 0.86 -30.45
C LEU A 549 12.56 0.97 -30.31
N GLU A 550 13.26 -0.12 -30.01
CA GLU A 550 14.62 -0.10 -29.45
C GLU A 550 15.83 0.21 -30.36
N ASP A 551 15.66 0.66 -31.61
CA ASP A 551 16.82 1.01 -32.46
C ASP A 551 17.55 2.33 -32.07
N ALA A 552 17.39 2.85 -30.84
CA ALA A 552 18.17 4.00 -30.37
C ALA A 552 18.57 3.93 -28.89
N MET A 553 19.86 3.67 -28.69
CA MET A 553 20.78 3.95 -27.56
C MET A 553 21.19 2.78 -26.64
N PRO A 554 22.51 2.63 -26.36
CA PRO A 554 23.07 1.55 -25.55
C PRO A 554 22.91 1.77 -24.04
N LYS A 555 22.67 0.68 -23.30
CA LYS A 555 22.62 0.63 -21.82
C LYS A 555 23.95 1.07 -21.20
N ARG A 556 23.91 1.82 -20.09
CA ARG A 556 25.09 2.14 -19.25
C ARG A 556 24.88 1.68 -17.79
N PRO A 557 25.97 1.35 -17.07
CA PRO A 557 25.89 0.77 -15.73
C PRO A 557 25.65 1.81 -14.64
N ILE A 558 25.01 1.38 -13.55
CA ILE A 558 24.80 2.14 -12.31
C ILE A 558 26.13 2.19 -11.51
N PRO A 559 26.64 3.36 -11.08
CA PRO A 559 27.85 3.47 -10.26
C PRO A 559 27.57 3.09 -8.81
N ALA A 560 28.57 2.48 -8.17
CA ALA A 560 28.53 2.14 -6.75
C ALA A 560 28.55 3.39 -5.84
N PRO A 561 27.94 3.34 -4.64
CA PRO A 561 27.90 4.47 -3.72
C PRO A 561 29.28 4.77 -3.12
N LEU A 562 29.54 6.04 -2.82
CA LEU A 562 30.74 6.50 -2.12
C LEU A 562 30.77 6.00 -0.65
N PRO A 563 31.96 5.67 -0.10
CA PRO A 563 32.09 5.28 1.29
C PRO A 563 31.87 6.50 2.21
N LYS A 564 30.98 6.32 3.20
CA LYS A 564 30.70 7.32 4.24
C LYS A 564 31.80 7.32 5.32
N PRO A 565 32.13 8.47 5.93
CA PRO A 565 33.04 8.55 7.07
C PRO A 565 32.50 7.76 8.28
N ASP A 566 33.40 7.18 9.09
CA ASP A 566 33.07 6.38 10.28
C ASP A 566 32.33 7.23 11.33
N PRO A 567 31.02 7.01 11.55
CA PRO A 567 30.22 7.79 12.48
C PRO A 567 30.55 7.52 13.96
N PHE A 568 31.36 6.52 14.28
CA PHE A 568 31.58 6.01 15.64
C PHE A 568 32.80 6.61 16.36
N ALA A 569 33.58 7.47 15.71
CA ALA A 569 34.79 8.09 16.28
C ALA A 569 34.48 9.32 17.16
N THR A 570 33.55 9.23 18.11
CA THR A 570 33.15 10.36 18.99
C THR A 570 33.19 10.01 20.49
N GLU A 571 33.39 11.02 21.35
CA GLU A 571 33.37 10.85 22.81
C GLU A 571 31.98 10.45 23.34
N ALA A 572 30.92 10.92 22.67
CA ALA A 572 29.54 10.52 22.94
C ALA A 572 29.34 9.01 22.71
N TRP A 573 29.94 8.46 21.65
CA TRP A 573 29.91 7.03 21.35
C TRP A 573 30.63 6.20 22.41
N ALA A 574 31.82 6.62 22.86
CA ALA A 574 32.56 5.95 23.94
C ALA A 574 31.82 5.98 25.29
N SER A 575 31.00 7.00 25.54
CA SER A 575 30.11 7.03 26.72
C SER A 575 28.93 6.05 26.56
N ALA A 576 28.37 5.91 25.36
CA ALA A 576 27.27 4.99 25.09
C ALA A 576 27.73 3.53 25.19
N GLU A 577 28.89 3.18 24.64
CA GLU A 577 29.47 1.82 24.68
C GLU A 577 29.69 1.33 26.11
N ARG A 578 30.11 2.21 27.03
CA ARG A 578 30.23 1.91 28.46
C ARG A 578 28.88 1.68 29.14
N ALA A 579 27.87 2.51 28.83
CA ALA A 579 26.53 2.35 29.39
C ALA A 579 25.90 1.02 28.95
N VAL A 580 26.03 0.68 27.66
CA VAL A 580 25.57 -0.60 27.09
C VAL A 580 26.26 -1.79 27.74
N THR A 581 27.58 -1.72 27.92
CA THR A 581 28.34 -2.80 28.56
C THR A 581 27.88 -3.02 30.00
N LEU A 582 27.71 -1.93 30.76
CA LEU A 582 27.23 -2.00 32.15
C LEU A 582 25.81 -2.58 32.22
N TYR A 583 24.91 -2.13 31.34
CA TYR A 583 23.54 -2.60 31.28
C TYR A 583 23.45 -4.09 30.91
N SER A 584 24.23 -4.52 29.92
CA SER A 584 24.28 -5.92 29.49
C SER A 584 24.76 -6.85 30.60
N TRP A 585 25.80 -6.45 31.35
CA TRP A 585 26.27 -7.23 32.49
C TRP A 585 25.26 -7.25 33.64
N LEU A 586 24.57 -6.13 33.91
CA LEU A 586 23.52 -6.10 34.92
C LEU A 586 22.40 -7.09 34.58
N ILE A 587 21.96 -7.14 33.31
CA ILE A 587 20.93 -8.09 32.86
C ILE A 587 21.38 -9.53 33.06
N LEU A 588 22.61 -9.88 32.67
CA LEU A 588 23.12 -11.25 32.84
C LEU A 588 23.19 -11.66 34.31
N VAL A 589 23.64 -10.76 35.19
CA VAL A 589 23.66 -11.00 36.63
C VAL A 589 22.24 -11.13 37.18
N ALA A 590 21.32 -10.28 36.73
CA ALA A 590 19.92 -10.30 37.14
C ALA A 590 19.21 -11.61 36.73
N VAL A 591 19.49 -12.12 35.54
CA VAL A 591 18.98 -13.42 35.08
C VAL A 591 19.45 -14.55 35.99
N VAL A 592 20.75 -14.61 36.29
CA VAL A 592 21.30 -15.65 37.18
C VAL A 592 20.70 -15.54 38.57
N TYR A 593 20.58 -14.33 39.10
CA TYR A 593 19.96 -14.10 40.41
C TYR A 593 18.47 -14.49 40.43
N GLY A 594 17.70 -14.10 39.41
CA GLY A 594 16.28 -14.45 39.29
C GLY A 594 16.06 -15.96 39.22
N LEU A 595 16.87 -16.67 38.43
CA LEU A 595 16.85 -18.14 38.38
C LEU A 595 17.14 -18.75 39.76
N LEU A 596 18.14 -18.26 40.48
CA LEU A 596 18.45 -18.74 41.83
C LEU A 596 17.32 -18.43 42.81
N ALA A 597 16.77 -17.21 42.78
CA ALA A 597 15.67 -16.80 43.66
C ALA A 597 14.43 -17.68 43.43
N ALA A 598 14.05 -17.92 42.18
CA ALA A 598 12.86 -18.70 41.84
C ALA A 598 12.99 -20.20 42.21
N HIS A 599 14.18 -20.78 42.05
CA HIS A 599 14.37 -22.24 42.15
C HIS A 599 14.96 -22.73 43.46
N LEU A 600 15.85 -21.95 44.08
CA LEU A 600 16.54 -22.38 45.30
C LEU A 600 15.57 -22.77 46.43
N PRO A 601 14.46 -22.05 46.69
CA PRO A 601 13.48 -22.44 47.70
C PRO A 601 12.87 -23.83 47.45
N PHE A 602 12.57 -24.17 46.20
CA PHE A 602 12.10 -25.52 45.83
C PHE A 602 13.17 -26.58 46.09
N LEU A 603 14.42 -26.30 45.70
CA LEU A 603 15.53 -27.25 45.85
C LEU A 603 15.86 -27.56 47.32
N ILE A 604 15.59 -26.62 48.24
CA ILE A 604 15.83 -26.80 49.68
C ILE A 604 14.58 -27.19 50.48
N GLY A 605 13.46 -27.53 49.81
CA GLY A 605 12.25 -28.04 50.46
C GLY A 605 11.32 -26.98 51.05
N HIS A 606 11.43 -25.73 50.61
CA HIS A 606 10.61 -24.59 51.03
C HIS A 606 9.91 -23.93 49.81
N PRO A 607 8.90 -24.59 49.20
CA PRO A 607 8.21 -24.04 48.03
C PRO A 607 7.44 -22.75 48.35
N TRP A 608 7.31 -21.87 47.35
CA TRP A 608 6.60 -20.59 47.46
C TRP A 608 5.16 -20.78 47.94
N THR A 609 4.69 -19.91 48.83
CA THR A 609 3.32 -20.00 49.36
C THR A 609 2.23 -19.85 48.29
N THR A 610 2.54 -19.18 47.18
CA THR A 610 1.69 -19.02 45.99
C THR A 610 1.45 -20.35 45.25
N CYS A 611 2.33 -21.35 45.40
CA CYS A 611 2.21 -22.67 44.79
C CYS A 611 1.39 -23.68 45.61
N LYS A 612 0.98 -23.35 46.84
CA LYS A 612 0.14 -24.23 47.69
C LYS A 612 -1.18 -24.73 47.07
N PRO A 613 -1.86 -23.99 46.16
CA PRO A 613 -3.10 -24.46 45.52
C PRO A 613 -2.89 -25.54 44.45
N TYR A 614 -1.67 -25.74 43.96
CA TYR A 614 -1.38 -26.73 42.92
C TYR A 614 -1.28 -28.12 43.56
N ALA A 615 -1.98 -29.11 42.98
CA ALA A 615 -2.02 -30.48 43.48
C ALA A 615 -0.65 -31.18 43.44
N ASP A 616 0.26 -30.71 42.56
CA ASP A 616 1.65 -31.15 42.53
C ASP A 616 2.62 -29.95 42.33
N PRO A 617 3.85 -30.01 42.87
CA PRO A 617 4.84 -28.92 42.74
C PRO A 617 5.33 -28.68 41.30
N LEU A 618 5.30 -29.70 40.45
CA LEU A 618 5.75 -29.65 39.05
C LEU A 618 4.77 -28.85 38.18
N GLY A 619 3.47 -28.94 38.44
CA GLY A 619 2.42 -28.16 37.77
C GLY A 619 2.54 -26.66 38.05
N CYS A 620 2.88 -26.27 39.28
CA CYS A 620 3.17 -24.87 39.59
C CYS A 620 4.39 -24.39 38.79
N VAL A 621 5.51 -25.13 38.87
CA VAL A 621 6.76 -24.78 38.19
C VAL A 621 6.56 -24.66 36.67
N ILE A 622 5.85 -25.59 36.03
CA ILE A 622 5.61 -25.57 34.58
C ILE A 622 4.78 -24.33 34.16
N THR A 623 3.76 -23.95 34.92
CA THR A 623 2.94 -22.76 34.60
C THR A 623 3.75 -21.45 34.65
N PHE A 624 4.63 -21.29 35.65
CA PHE A 624 5.53 -20.13 35.73
C PHE A 624 6.58 -20.14 34.59
N HIS A 625 7.17 -21.29 34.31
CA HIS A 625 8.26 -21.42 33.32
C HIS A 625 7.81 -21.28 31.87
N PHE A 626 6.54 -21.57 31.57
CA PHE A 626 5.99 -21.40 30.23
C PHE A 626 6.10 -19.94 29.73
N TRP A 627 5.97 -18.98 30.65
CA TRP A 627 6.05 -17.54 30.34
C TRP A 627 7.45 -16.97 30.57
N GLU A 628 8.14 -17.39 31.63
CA GLU A 628 9.43 -16.80 32.02
C GLU A 628 10.60 -17.24 31.15
N VAL A 629 10.65 -18.51 30.70
CA VAL A 629 11.82 -19.05 30.00
C VAL A 629 12.09 -18.36 28.66
N PRO A 630 11.11 -18.17 27.75
CA PRO A 630 11.34 -17.47 26.48
C PRO A 630 11.88 -16.05 26.70
N ILE A 631 11.37 -15.38 27.73
CA ILE A 631 11.71 -14.00 28.06
C ILE A 631 13.12 -13.90 28.63
N VAL A 632 13.49 -14.80 29.55
CA VAL A 632 14.86 -14.89 30.08
C VAL A 632 15.86 -15.18 28.95
N LEU A 633 15.52 -16.04 28.00
CA LEU A 633 16.36 -16.31 26.83
C LEU A 633 16.51 -15.07 25.94
N CYS A 634 15.44 -14.30 25.72
CA CYS A 634 15.50 -13.01 25.01
C CYS A 634 16.40 -12.00 25.74
N GLN A 635 16.28 -11.88 27.06
CA GLN A 635 17.11 -10.98 27.89
C GLN A 635 18.60 -11.34 27.82
N ILE A 636 18.93 -12.64 27.87
CA ILE A 636 20.30 -13.13 27.65
C ILE A 636 20.79 -12.76 26.25
N ALA A 637 19.98 -13.02 25.22
CA ALA A 637 20.34 -12.71 23.84
C ALA A 637 20.64 -11.21 23.65
N PHE A 638 19.80 -10.33 24.22
CA PHE A 638 19.96 -8.88 24.14
C PHE A 638 21.21 -8.39 24.88
N ALA A 639 21.51 -8.95 26.05
CA ALA A 639 22.73 -8.63 26.76
C ALA A 639 23.98 -9.10 26.00
N VAL A 640 23.97 -10.31 25.43
CA VAL A 640 25.08 -10.81 24.60
C VAL A 640 25.25 -9.96 23.33
N TYR A 641 24.15 -9.53 22.73
CA TYR A 641 24.16 -8.64 21.57
C TYR A 641 24.77 -7.27 21.91
N GLY A 642 24.41 -6.67 23.03
CA GLY A 642 25.01 -5.41 23.49
C GLY A 642 26.53 -5.51 23.68
N LEU A 643 27.02 -6.66 24.12
CA LEU A 643 28.45 -6.91 24.33
C LEU A 643 29.23 -7.22 23.03
N ARG A 644 28.58 -7.69 21.96
CA ARG A 644 29.26 -8.19 20.74
C ARG A 644 28.89 -7.48 19.44
N GLY A 645 27.73 -6.82 19.36
CA GLY A 645 27.13 -6.31 18.13
C GLY A 645 26.88 -4.80 18.08
N LEU A 646 27.19 -4.06 19.15
CA LEU A 646 26.77 -2.66 19.32
C LEU A 646 27.16 -1.73 18.16
N ARG A 647 28.38 -1.83 17.62
CA ARG A 647 28.89 -0.93 16.58
C ARG A 647 28.23 -1.16 15.21
N ALA A 648 27.77 -2.38 14.91
CA ALA A 648 27.12 -2.68 13.64
C ALA A 648 25.67 -2.19 13.59
N HIS A 649 25.00 -2.08 14.75
CA HIS A 649 23.55 -1.90 14.84
C HIS A 649 23.13 -0.99 16.00
N ALA A 650 23.92 0.06 16.22
CA ALA A 650 23.79 1.00 17.33
C ALA A 650 22.38 1.57 17.56
N ALA A 651 21.69 1.96 16.50
CA ALA A 651 20.34 2.50 16.56
C ALA A 651 19.32 1.45 16.99
N ARG A 652 19.42 0.24 16.45
CA ARG A 652 18.57 -0.91 16.80
C ARG A 652 18.75 -1.35 18.25
N TYR A 653 20.00 -1.33 18.73
CA TYR A 653 20.26 -1.65 20.14
C TYR A 653 19.63 -0.64 21.10
N ALA A 654 19.51 0.63 20.70
CA ALA A 654 18.83 1.63 21.51
C ALA A 654 17.35 1.26 21.69
N SER A 655 16.66 0.89 20.61
CA SER A 655 15.28 0.39 20.65
C SER A 655 15.18 -0.87 21.53
N LEU A 656 16.09 -1.83 21.37
CA LEU A 656 16.15 -3.05 22.17
C LEU A 656 16.25 -2.80 23.68
N VAL A 657 17.06 -1.81 24.08
CA VAL A 657 17.19 -1.39 25.48
C VAL A 657 15.88 -0.81 26.02
N ALA A 658 15.13 -0.08 25.20
CA ALA A 658 13.81 0.46 25.60
C ALA A 658 12.78 -0.67 25.79
N PHE A 659 12.71 -1.63 24.86
CA PHE A 659 11.85 -2.82 25.00
C PHE A 659 12.20 -3.62 26.24
N THR A 660 13.50 -3.87 26.45
CA THR A 660 14.01 -4.58 27.63
C THR A 660 13.60 -3.85 28.91
N ALA A 661 13.74 -2.53 28.98
CA ALA A 661 13.33 -1.74 30.13
C ALA A 661 11.81 -1.79 30.39
N ALA A 662 10.98 -1.73 29.35
CA ALA A 662 9.53 -1.82 29.53
C ALA A 662 9.08 -3.23 29.94
N LEU A 663 9.68 -4.28 29.38
CA LEU A 663 9.41 -5.65 29.79
C LEU A 663 9.75 -5.81 31.28
N LEU A 664 10.93 -5.34 31.71
CA LEU A 664 11.32 -5.35 33.13
C LEU A 664 10.35 -4.55 34.02
N ALA A 665 9.75 -3.46 33.52
CA ALA A 665 8.74 -2.70 34.25
C ALA A 665 7.42 -3.47 34.42
N ILE A 666 6.97 -4.18 33.39
CA ILE A 666 5.79 -5.07 33.47
C ILE A 666 6.05 -6.17 34.50
N PHE A 667 7.24 -6.78 34.48
CA PHE A 667 7.60 -7.80 35.47
C PHE A 667 7.73 -7.24 36.87
N ALA A 668 8.28 -6.03 37.05
CA ALA A 668 8.31 -5.38 38.35
C ALA A 668 6.89 -5.19 38.91
N LEU A 669 5.92 -4.88 38.06
CA LEU A 669 4.51 -4.80 38.46
C LEU A 669 3.94 -6.18 38.85
N PHE A 670 4.25 -7.23 38.08
CA PHE A 670 3.86 -8.60 38.42
C PHE A 670 4.44 -9.05 39.77
N GLU A 671 5.72 -8.74 40.02
CA GLU A 671 6.37 -9.01 41.31
C GLU A 671 5.71 -8.26 42.46
N VAL A 672 5.26 -7.02 42.25
CA VAL A 672 4.49 -6.28 43.26
C VAL A 672 3.16 -6.98 43.57
N LEU A 673 2.47 -7.50 42.56
CA LEU A 673 1.24 -8.27 42.75
C LEU A 673 1.52 -9.58 43.51
N LEU A 674 2.62 -10.28 43.18
CA LEU A 674 3.06 -11.47 43.89
C LEU A 674 3.40 -11.18 45.36
N ILE A 675 4.10 -10.07 45.65
CA ILE A 675 4.41 -9.64 47.02
C ILE A 675 3.11 -9.45 47.81
N LEU A 676 2.11 -8.78 47.22
CA LEU A 676 0.82 -8.54 47.86
C LEU A 676 0.06 -9.85 48.12
N ASP A 677 0.03 -10.78 47.15
CA ASP A 677 -0.61 -12.10 47.31
C ASP A 677 0.11 -12.95 48.37
N SER A 678 1.44 -13.01 48.35
CA SER A 678 2.24 -13.68 49.39
C SER A 678 1.99 -13.08 50.77
N PHE A 679 1.85 -11.76 50.88
CA PHE A 679 1.51 -11.10 52.15
C PHE A 679 0.12 -11.50 52.65
N GLN A 680 -0.88 -11.54 51.77
CA GLN A 680 -2.25 -11.97 52.09
C GLN A 680 -2.32 -13.44 52.53
N ARG A 681 -1.41 -14.28 52.03
CA ARG A 681 -1.32 -15.72 52.35
C ARG A 681 -0.48 -16.03 53.58
N GLY A 682 0.01 -15.02 54.30
CA GLY A 682 0.83 -15.19 55.49
C GLY A 682 2.21 -15.78 55.19
N ALA A 683 2.82 -15.40 54.06
CA ALA A 683 4.15 -15.85 53.68
C ALA A 683 5.22 -15.49 54.74
N PRO A 684 6.25 -16.33 54.90
CA PRO A 684 7.34 -16.06 55.82
C PRO A 684 8.19 -14.88 55.34
N ALA A 685 8.86 -14.19 56.29
CA ALA A 685 9.61 -12.96 56.00
C ALA A 685 10.71 -13.11 54.94
N TRP A 686 11.31 -14.32 54.80
CA TRP A 686 12.32 -14.57 53.78
C TRP A 686 11.74 -14.56 52.36
N GLU A 687 10.49 -14.98 52.20
CA GLU A 687 9.78 -15.03 50.90
C GLU A 687 9.51 -13.61 50.41
N ILE A 688 8.99 -12.77 51.31
CA ILE A 688 8.74 -11.35 51.05
C ILE A 688 10.06 -10.61 50.75
N ALA A 689 11.12 -10.91 51.51
CA ALA A 689 12.44 -10.32 51.27
C ALA A 689 13.02 -10.71 49.89
N ALA A 690 12.82 -11.95 49.46
CA ALA A 690 13.27 -12.44 48.16
C ALA A 690 12.48 -11.84 46.98
N LEU A 691 11.16 -11.72 47.08
CA LEU A 691 10.36 -11.06 46.04
C LEU A 691 10.68 -9.56 45.97
N PHE A 692 10.87 -8.91 47.12
CA PHE A 692 11.23 -7.49 47.17
C PHE A 692 12.61 -7.21 46.55
N SER A 693 13.58 -8.11 46.74
CA SER A 693 14.90 -7.97 46.11
C SER A 693 14.86 -8.19 44.60
N VAL A 694 14.04 -9.14 44.11
CA VAL A 694 13.78 -9.33 42.68
C VAL A 694 13.12 -8.08 42.07
N ALA A 695 12.04 -7.58 42.68
CA ALA A 695 11.36 -6.36 42.23
C ALA A 695 12.29 -5.14 42.19
N THR A 696 13.14 -4.98 43.21
CA THR A 696 14.14 -3.90 43.26
C THR A 696 15.16 -4.01 42.13
N MET A 697 15.62 -5.23 41.82
CA MET A 697 16.57 -5.48 40.74
C MET A 697 15.96 -5.24 39.36
N LEU A 698 14.70 -5.61 39.15
CA LEU A 698 13.95 -5.29 37.93
C LEU A 698 13.83 -3.77 37.74
N MET A 699 13.44 -3.04 38.78
CA MET A 699 13.36 -1.58 38.76
C MET A 699 14.71 -0.89 38.53
N ALA A 700 15.80 -1.43 39.08
CA ALA A 700 17.15 -0.97 38.78
C ALA A 700 17.51 -1.20 37.30
N GLY A 701 17.07 -2.32 36.72
CA GLY A 701 17.16 -2.61 35.30
C GLY A 701 16.36 -1.62 34.44
N VAL A 702 15.15 -1.23 34.85
CA VAL A 702 14.36 -0.19 34.15
C VAL A 702 15.14 1.14 34.14
N ALA A 703 15.61 1.60 35.30
CA ALA A 703 16.32 2.87 35.43
C ALA A 703 17.62 2.89 34.61
N LEU A 704 18.40 1.82 34.66
CA LEU A 704 19.65 1.72 33.90
C LEU A 704 19.40 1.55 32.39
N GLY A 705 18.32 0.89 32.00
CA GLY A 705 17.89 0.78 30.60
C GLY A 705 17.54 2.15 30.02
N LEU A 706 16.70 2.92 30.72
CA LEU A 706 16.36 4.29 30.32
C LEU A 706 17.61 5.19 30.21
N TYR A 707 18.53 5.10 31.19
CA TYR A 707 19.80 5.81 31.13
C TYR A 707 20.65 5.42 29.91
N THR A 708 20.73 4.12 29.61
CA THR A 708 21.48 3.58 28.47
C THR A 708 20.87 4.02 27.13
N ARG A 709 19.53 4.04 27.03
CA ARG A 709 18.80 4.56 25.87
C ARG A 709 19.13 6.02 25.59
N LEU A 710 19.13 6.86 26.63
CA LEU A 710 19.45 8.28 26.51
C LEU A 710 20.88 8.51 26.02
N LYS A 711 21.84 7.70 26.49
CA LYS A 711 23.23 7.75 26.01
C LYS A 711 23.36 7.34 24.54
N LEU A 712 22.64 6.30 24.11
CA LEU A 712 22.60 5.88 22.70
C LEU A 712 21.95 6.94 21.82
N ALA A 713 20.81 7.51 22.24
CA ALA A 713 20.14 8.59 21.51
C ALA A 713 21.06 9.80 21.29
N SER A 714 21.79 10.21 22.34
CA SER A 714 22.75 11.30 22.25
C SER A 714 23.93 11.00 21.33
N ALA A 715 24.34 9.73 21.20
CA ALA A 715 25.45 9.34 20.33
C ALA A 715 25.04 9.15 18.87
N LEU A 716 23.76 8.89 18.62
CA LEU A 716 23.18 8.63 17.29
C LEU A 716 22.51 9.85 16.66
N SER A 717 22.21 10.88 17.45
CA SER A 717 21.67 12.13 16.94
C SER A 717 22.68 12.80 16.00
N PRO A 718 22.29 13.15 14.75
CA PRO A 718 23.13 14.00 13.92
C PRO A 718 23.28 15.35 14.62
N LYS A 719 24.52 15.74 14.96
CA LYS A 719 24.79 17.12 15.35
C LYS A 719 24.31 18.02 14.20
N ARG A 720 23.32 18.86 14.47
CA ARG A 720 22.87 19.92 13.56
C ARG A 720 24.05 20.81 13.16
#